data_AF-A0A938HQQ1-F1
#
_entry.id   AF-A0A938HQQ1-F1
#
_cell.length_a   1.000
_cell.length_b   1.000
_cell.length_c   1.000
_cell.angle_alpha   90.00
_cell.angle_beta   90.00
_cell.angle_gamma   90.00
#
_symmetry.space_group_name_H-M   'P 1'
#
loop_
_entity.id
_entity.type
_entity.pdbx_description
1 polymer ?
#
loop_
_entity_poly.entity_id
_entity_poly.type
_entity_poly.pdbx_seq_one_letter_code
_entity_poly.pdbx_strand_id
1 'polypeptide(L)'
;GPFFIGAGFHRPHLPCIAPQKYFDLYPLEQITLPADTAPADIPEIARPPFYDANVPPDERQRRIQAYFACVSFMDAQVGVLLEAMDRLDLWRSTVVVFLSDNGYHLGQHGGFWGKMSLMDESARVPLIVCAPDLPDGPCARAVSLVDLFPTLTEICGLPMPAGLEGRSLAPLLRDPGAPWEHPARSVVVRGEKRAGMLDLGRSAHTERHTFIRWPDGSRQLYDDVRDPAQTHSLAADPEHARLAAKLEAALAQEDRIPAHRGMGHSEDAEGKKAKKEQKRMDIERRATAPPAAMPAGASADKRPPGVIVILADDLGYNDLSIHGSADIPTPHIDSLAINGVRCTDAYVTAPVCSPSRAGLLTGRYQNRFGFEFLVSPDAVTDSGEKAGLGLNEKTLADHFKSLGYITGCIGKWHLGDTPAHLPMKRGFDVFYGSSGQANYFQPALIDSRHTSAPVKMREPGYYLTDDYARRAVAFVEEHAERPFFLYLPHFAVHTPYEADEARLAKFSHIVDPKRRTFAAMASALDDAVGALLAALRKSGIEDNTLLFFLSDNGGTGGVGDNRPLRGGKGSTWEGGIRTPFLVQWKGRLPAGMVYREPITSLDIVPTTLAAAGGVTDPAWKLDGVNLLPHFQGATSEAPHEALYWRFGTQRAVRSGAWKLVQGREARGGSIQVAKQGPWRLFNLRQDIAEANDLA
;
A
#
# COMPACT_ATOMS: atom_id res chain seq x y z
N GLY A 1 5.82 18.75 -17.52
CA GLY A 1 7.01 19.25 -16.79
C GLY A 1 7.94 18.10 -16.50
N PRO A 2 9.20 18.33 -16.10
CA PRO A 2 10.09 17.26 -15.70
C PRO A 2 9.50 16.51 -14.50
N PHE A 3 9.70 15.19 -14.45
CA PHE A 3 9.23 14.34 -13.36
C PHE A 3 10.37 13.46 -12.83
N PHE A 4 10.22 12.96 -11.62
CA PHE A 4 11.09 11.94 -11.03
C PHE A 4 10.22 10.84 -10.46
N ILE A 5 10.53 9.59 -10.81
CA ILE A 5 9.84 8.40 -10.30
C ILE A 5 10.90 7.49 -9.65
N GLY A 6 10.68 7.15 -8.38
CA GLY A 6 11.35 6.03 -7.73
C GLY A 6 10.42 4.82 -7.72
N ALA A 7 10.72 3.80 -8.51
CA ALA A 7 9.93 2.56 -8.57
C ALA A 7 10.68 1.43 -7.84
N GLY A 8 10.18 1.04 -6.67
CA GLY A 8 10.74 -0.07 -5.88
C GLY A 8 9.92 -1.35 -6.06
N PHE A 9 10.57 -2.42 -6.52
CA PHE A 9 9.93 -3.73 -6.67
C PHE A 9 10.18 -4.57 -5.42
N HIS A 10 9.13 -5.20 -4.89
CA HIS A 10 9.24 -6.04 -3.68
C HIS A 10 9.98 -7.36 -3.96
N ARG A 11 9.89 -7.91 -5.17
CA ARG A 11 10.58 -9.14 -5.56
C ARG A 11 12.02 -8.83 -5.99
N PRO A 12 13.00 -9.73 -5.71
CA PRO A 12 12.86 -11.11 -5.21
C PRO A 12 12.96 -11.27 -3.68
N HIS A 13 12.48 -10.32 -2.86
CA HIS A 13 12.52 -10.46 -1.40
C HIS A 13 11.77 -11.69 -0.88
N LEU A 14 12.30 -12.30 0.19
CA LEU A 14 11.71 -13.44 0.87
C LEU A 14 10.34 -13.11 1.50
N PRO A 15 9.39 -14.07 1.52
CA PRO A 15 9.43 -15.35 0.83
C PRO A 15 9.36 -15.16 -0.71
N CYS A 16 10.16 -15.95 -1.46
CA CYS A 16 10.18 -15.90 -2.92
C CYS A 16 8.90 -16.50 -3.49
N ILE A 17 7.94 -15.65 -3.85
CA ILE A 17 6.63 -16.04 -4.39
C ILE A 17 6.39 -15.33 -5.71
N ALA A 18 6.13 -16.11 -6.76
CA ALA A 18 5.77 -15.63 -8.10
C ALA A 18 4.64 -16.49 -8.70
N PRO A 19 3.91 -16.00 -9.71
CA PRO A 19 2.99 -16.84 -10.47
C PRO A 19 3.67 -18.06 -11.09
N GLN A 20 2.96 -19.20 -11.16
CA GLN A 20 3.50 -20.49 -11.64
C GLN A 20 4.22 -20.39 -13.00
N LYS A 21 3.68 -19.61 -13.94
CA LYS A 21 4.27 -19.41 -15.27
C LYS A 21 5.73 -18.94 -15.25
N TYR A 22 6.18 -18.29 -14.17
CA TYR A 22 7.58 -17.87 -14.02
C TYR A 22 8.45 -18.95 -13.37
N PHE A 23 7.87 -19.86 -12.60
CA PHE A 23 8.57 -21.08 -12.15
C PHE A 23 8.80 -22.03 -13.33
N ASP A 24 7.85 -22.10 -14.26
CA ASP A 24 7.92 -22.95 -15.44
C ASP A 24 9.07 -22.58 -16.40
N LEU A 25 9.59 -21.35 -16.30
CA LEU A 25 10.79 -20.90 -17.03
C LEU A 25 12.09 -21.56 -16.52
N TYR A 26 12.06 -22.15 -15.34
CA TYR A 26 13.22 -22.69 -14.65
C TYR A 26 12.95 -24.12 -14.14
N PRO A 27 12.89 -25.14 -15.01
CA PRO A 27 12.70 -26.53 -14.57
C PRO A 27 13.76 -26.94 -13.54
N LEU A 28 13.36 -27.64 -12.47
CA LEU A 28 14.24 -27.94 -11.33
C LEU A 28 15.48 -28.74 -11.75
N GLU A 29 15.32 -29.65 -12.69
CA GLU A 29 16.39 -30.47 -13.26
C GLU A 29 17.45 -29.67 -14.04
N GLN A 30 17.14 -28.42 -14.42
CA GLN A 30 18.07 -27.51 -15.09
C GLN A 30 18.76 -26.54 -14.11
N ILE A 31 18.33 -26.50 -12.85
CA ILE A 31 18.96 -25.66 -11.83
C ILE A 31 20.28 -26.27 -11.39
N THR A 32 21.37 -25.56 -11.72
CA THR A 32 22.72 -25.91 -11.28
C THR A 32 23.00 -25.31 -9.92
N LEU A 33 23.48 -26.12 -8.99
CA LEU A 33 23.94 -25.66 -7.68
C LEU A 33 25.34 -25.06 -7.77
N PRO A 34 25.65 -23.97 -7.04
CA PRO A 34 27.02 -23.50 -6.87
C PRO A 34 27.93 -24.59 -6.27
N ALA A 35 29.24 -24.48 -6.49
CA ALA A 35 30.23 -25.40 -5.94
C ALA A 35 30.14 -25.45 -4.40
N ASP A 36 30.16 -26.66 -3.84
CA ASP A 36 29.81 -26.94 -2.44
C ASP A 36 30.96 -26.73 -1.43
N THR A 37 32.05 -26.10 -1.84
CA THR A 37 33.23 -25.89 -1.00
C THR A 37 33.33 -24.43 -0.58
N ALA A 38 33.17 -24.18 0.72
CA ALA A 38 33.57 -22.91 1.32
C ALA A 38 35.08 -22.70 1.09
N PRO A 39 35.49 -21.55 0.54
CA PRO A 39 36.90 -21.19 0.47
C PRO A 39 37.59 -21.27 1.84
N ALA A 40 38.78 -21.87 1.89
CA ALA A 40 39.50 -22.14 3.14
C ALA A 40 39.96 -20.88 3.88
N ASP A 41 39.94 -19.74 3.20
CA ASP A 41 40.45 -18.43 3.57
C ASP A 41 39.37 -17.45 4.04
N ILE A 42 38.08 -17.83 4.00
CA ILE A 42 37.00 -16.96 4.48
C ILE A 42 36.95 -17.00 6.02
N PRO A 43 37.17 -15.86 6.70
CA PRO A 43 37.12 -15.80 8.15
C PRO A 43 35.69 -15.96 8.66
N GLU A 44 35.51 -16.49 9.87
CA GLU A 44 34.17 -16.73 10.46
C GLU A 44 33.31 -15.46 10.48
N ILE A 45 33.92 -14.30 10.75
CA ILE A 45 33.25 -12.99 10.79
C ILE A 45 32.66 -12.56 9.44
N ALA A 46 33.13 -13.14 8.33
CA ALA A 46 32.61 -12.83 7.00
C ALA A 46 31.24 -13.47 6.75
N ARG A 47 30.91 -14.57 7.45
CA ARG A 47 29.68 -15.33 7.23
C ARG A 47 28.43 -14.50 7.50
N PRO A 48 27.47 -14.42 6.56
CA PRO A 48 26.25 -13.67 6.76
C PRO A 48 25.32 -14.37 7.78
N PRO A 49 24.37 -13.64 8.39
CA PRO A 49 23.45 -14.21 9.39
C PRO A 49 22.56 -15.35 8.88
N PHE A 50 22.37 -15.45 7.56
CA PHE A 50 21.52 -16.45 6.91
C PHE A 50 22.32 -17.62 6.30
N TYR A 51 23.55 -17.83 6.75
CA TYR A 51 24.39 -18.97 6.37
C TYR A 51 23.81 -20.29 6.88
N ASP A 52 23.69 -21.28 5.99
CA ASP A 52 23.33 -22.65 6.33
C ASP A 52 23.94 -23.64 5.32
N ALA A 53 25.00 -24.32 5.76
CA ALA A 53 25.71 -25.32 4.97
C ALA A 53 24.97 -26.67 4.88
N ASN A 54 23.93 -26.89 5.69
CA ASN A 54 23.27 -28.20 5.81
C ASN A 54 21.98 -28.32 4.99
N VAL A 55 21.68 -27.33 4.14
CA VAL A 55 20.47 -27.37 3.28
C VAL A 55 20.61 -28.47 2.22
N PRO A 56 19.69 -29.45 2.16
CA PRO A 56 19.74 -30.54 1.17
C PRO A 56 19.77 -30.04 -0.28
N PRO A 57 20.47 -30.72 -1.21
CA PRO A 57 20.60 -30.28 -2.61
C PRO A 57 19.27 -29.96 -3.31
N ASP A 58 18.24 -30.76 -3.10
CA ASP A 58 16.93 -30.57 -3.71
C ASP A 58 16.21 -29.33 -3.17
N GLU A 59 16.39 -29.02 -1.88
CA GLU A 59 15.90 -27.78 -1.29
C GLU A 59 16.68 -26.56 -1.80
N ARG A 60 18.01 -26.66 -1.95
CA ARG A 60 18.82 -25.60 -2.56
C ARG A 60 18.35 -25.28 -3.99
N GLN A 61 18.09 -26.31 -4.81
CA GLN A 61 17.57 -26.14 -6.16
C GLN A 61 16.22 -25.42 -6.17
N ARG A 62 15.29 -25.81 -5.28
CA ARG A 62 13.98 -25.15 -5.14
C ARG A 62 14.10 -23.69 -4.72
N ARG A 63 15.03 -23.35 -3.81
CA ARG A 63 15.29 -21.96 -3.39
C ARG A 63 15.80 -21.11 -4.55
N ILE A 64 16.75 -21.64 -5.33
CA ILE A 64 17.29 -20.97 -6.52
C ILE A 64 16.21 -20.79 -7.58
N GLN A 65 15.42 -21.83 -7.87
CA GLN A 65 14.29 -21.75 -8.80
C GLN A 65 13.32 -20.63 -8.40
N ALA A 66 12.92 -20.58 -7.13
CA ALA A 66 12.00 -19.56 -6.64
C ALA A 66 12.58 -18.14 -6.75
N TYR A 67 13.89 -17.98 -6.50
CA TYR A 67 14.57 -16.71 -6.68
C TYR A 67 14.57 -16.28 -8.15
N PHE A 68 14.95 -17.16 -9.08
CA PHE A 68 14.92 -16.88 -10.52
C PHE A 68 13.52 -16.57 -11.04
N ALA A 69 12.49 -17.32 -10.61
CA ALA A 69 11.10 -17.05 -10.94
C ALA A 69 10.67 -15.64 -10.47
N CYS A 70 11.10 -15.22 -9.28
CA CYS A 70 10.83 -13.87 -8.78
C CYS A 70 11.58 -12.78 -9.55
N VAL A 71 12.81 -13.04 -10.01
CA VAL A 71 13.57 -12.12 -10.85
C VAL A 71 12.87 -11.93 -12.20
N SER A 72 12.47 -13.01 -12.88
CA SER A 72 11.68 -12.94 -14.12
C SER A 72 10.35 -12.23 -13.94
N PHE A 73 9.66 -12.49 -12.82
CA PHE A 73 8.41 -11.80 -12.53
C PHE A 73 8.62 -10.30 -12.35
N MET A 74 9.68 -9.90 -11.63
CA MET A 74 10.06 -8.50 -11.45
C MET A 74 10.42 -7.84 -12.78
N ASP A 75 11.19 -8.52 -13.63
CA ASP A 75 11.54 -8.05 -14.98
C ASP A 75 10.30 -7.77 -15.82
N ALA A 76 9.29 -8.66 -15.78
CA ALA A 76 8.02 -8.41 -16.43
C ALA A 76 7.29 -7.16 -15.88
N GLN A 77 7.48 -6.80 -14.60
CA GLN A 77 6.93 -5.56 -14.04
C GLN A 77 7.72 -4.32 -14.48
N VAL A 78 9.03 -4.44 -14.66
CA VAL A 78 9.85 -3.38 -15.29
C VAL A 78 9.35 -3.16 -16.72
N GLY A 79 9.06 -4.23 -17.47
CA GLY A 79 8.51 -4.16 -18.82
C GLY A 79 7.26 -3.28 -18.93
N VAL A 80 6.35 -3.32 -17.95
CA VAL A 80 5.15 -2.45 -17.92
C VAL A 80 5.51 -0.97 -17.90
N LEU A 81 6.58 -0.59 -17.19
CA LEU A 81 7.06 0.80 -17.18
C LEU A 81 7.70 1.18 -18.53
N LEU A 82 8.49 0.29 -19.12
CA LEU A 82 9.15 0.55 -20.41
C LEU A 82 8.13 0.61 -21.56
N GLU A 83 7.09 -0.22 -21.55
CA GLU A 83 5.97 -0.11 -22.50
C GLU A 83 5.23 1.23 -22.39
N ALA A 84 5.13 1.79 -21.17
CA ALA A 84 4.57 3.12 -20.98
C ALA A 84 5.50 4.22 -21.54
N MET A 85 6.82 4.04 -21.41
CA MET A 85 7.81 4.93 -22.02
C MET A 85 7.71 4.95 -23.54
N ASP A 86 7.55 3.78 -24.16
CA ASP A 86 7.32 3.64 -25.61
C ASP A 86 6.03 4.33 -26.06
N ARG A 87 4.91 3.99 -25.40
CA ARG A 87 3.58 4.50 -25.77
C ARG A 87 3.49 6.03 -25.67
N LEU A 88 4.26 6.63 -24.76
CA LEU A 88 4.25 8.07 -24.50
C LEU A 88 5.39 8.82 -25.18
N ASP A 89 6.24 8.14 -25.96
CA ASP A 89 7.42 8.70 -26.65
C ASP A 89 8.35 9.50 -25.70
N LEU A 90 8.62 8.95 -24.51
CA LEU A 90 9.37 9.65 -23.46
C LEU A 90 10.88 9.43 -23.51
N TRP A 91 11.35 8.42 -24.26
CA TRP A 91 12.76 8.02 -24.33
C TRP A 91 13.72 9.13 -24.72
N ARG A 92 13.26 10.10 -25.52
CA ARG A 92 14.07 11.25 -25.96
C ARG A 92 14.36 12.28 -24.87
N SER A 93 13.74 12.14 -23.70
CA SER A 93 13.78 13.18 -22.66
C SER A 93 13.83 12.63 -21.24
N THR A 94 14.09 11.34 -21.06
CA THR A 94 14.05 10.68 -19.75
C THR A 94 15.28 9.84 -19.51
N VAL A 95 15.87 10.01 -18.34
CA VAL A 95 16.91 9.13 -17.80
C VAL A 95 16.24 8.01 -17.03
N VAL A 96 16.49 6.76 -17.41
CA VAL A 96 16.06 5.56 -16.71
C VAL A 96 17.28 4.93 -16.04
N VAL A 97 17.22 4.76 -14.72
CA VAL A 97 18.25 4.05 -13.96
C VAL A 97 17.63 2.83 -13.32
N PHE A 98 18.12 1.65 -13.68
CA PHE A 98 17.78 0.38 -13.04
C PHE A 98 18.94 -0.07 -12.16
N LEU A 99 18.66 -0.37 -10.89
CA LEU A 99 19.65 -0.81 -9.92
C LEU A 99 19.04 -1.75 -8.88
N SER A 100 19.90 -2.45 -8.14
CA SER A 100 19.51 -3.17 -6.93
C SER A 100 20.17 -2.57 -5.68
N ASP A 101 19.50 -2.63 -4.53
CA ASP A 101 20.05 -2.15 -3.26
C ASP A 101 21.13 -3.10 -2.70
N ASN A 102 21.03 -4.40 -3.00
CA ASN A 102 22.01 -5.42 -2.68
C ASN A 102 21.84 -6.66 -3.58
N GLY A 103 22.91 -7.45 -3.72
CA GLY A 103 22.84 -8.78 -4.30
C GLY A 103 22.28 -9.83 -3.32
N TYR A 104 22.27 -11.10 -3.72
CA TYR A 104 21.76 -12.21 -2.93
C TYR A 104 22.56 -13.49 -3.21
N HIS A 105 23.13 -14.08 -2.15
CA HIS A 105 23.80 -15.38 -2.19
C HIS A 105 22.77 -16.50 -2.38
N LEU A 106 23.10 -17.43 -3.27
CA LEU A 106 22.29 -18.58 -3.71
C LEU A 106 22.99 -19.92 -3.40
N GLY A 107 23.78 -19.97 -2.33
CA GLY A 107 24.51 -21.16 -1.90
C GLY A 107 26.01 -21.12 -2.20
N GLN A 108 26.54 -20.04 -2.78
CA GLN A 108 27.98 -19.82 -2.95
C GLN A 108 28.72 -19.87 -1.61
N HIS A 109 30.05 -19.96 -1.65
CA HIS A 109 30.92 -19.95 -0.46
C HIS A 109 30.57 -21.03 0.58
N GLY A 110 30.15 -22.21 0.12
CA GLY A 110 29.82 -23.35 0.97
C GLY A 110 28.52 -23.18 1.78
N GLY A 111 27.51 -22.51 1.21
CA GLY A 111 26.18 -22.40 1.81
C GLY A 111 25.79 -21.00 2.28
N PHE A 112 26.40 -19.94 1.73
CA PHE A 112 25.93 -18.58 1.98
C PHE A 112 24.57 -18.43 1.31
N TRP A 113 23.59 -17.92 2.06
CA TRP A 113 22.29 -17.53 1.54
C TRP A 113 21.99 -16.10 1.93
N GLY A 114 21.28 -15.38 1.06
CA GLY A 114 20.81 -14.05 1.36
C GLY A 114 21.84 -12.95 1.20
N LYS A 115 21.60 -11.84 1.89
CA LYS A 115 22.36 -10.61 1.79
C LYS A 115 23.21 -10.37 3.03
N MET A 116 23.73 -9.16 3.20
CA MET A 116 24.61 -8.77 4.30
C MET A 116 26.00 -9.40 4.19
N SER A 117 26.58 -9.46 3.00
CA SER A 117 27.99 -9.84 2.76
C SER A 117 28.71 -8.75 1.97
N LEU A 118 30.04 -8.70 2.08
CA LEU A 118 30.91 -7.82 1.29
C LEU A 118 31.50 -8.51 0.06
N MET A 119 31.18 -9.79 -0.13
CA MET A 119 31.51 -10.51 -1.36
C MET A 119 30.64 -10.04 -2.53
N ASP A 120 31.12 -10.25 -3.76
CA ASP A 120 30.50 -9.74 -4.98
C ASP A 120 29.03 -10.14 -5.10
N GLU A 121 28.64 -11.37 -4.73
CA GLU A 121 27.24 -11.81 -4.86
C GLU A 121 26.25 -10.99 -4.01
N SER A 122 26.72 -10.27 -2.99
CA SER A 122 25.89 -9.37 -2.17
C SER A 122 26.19 -7.89 -2.40
N ALA A 123 27.42 -7.51 -2.72
CA ALA A 123 27.84 -6.11 -2.83
C ALA A 123 27.80 -5.58 -4.27
N ARG A 124 28.06 -6.43 -5.26
CA ARG A 124 28.11 -6.06 -6.68
C ARG A 124 26.74 -6.25 -7.32
N VAL A 125 26.04 -5.13 -7.47
CA VAL A 125 24.66 -5.08 -7.98
C VAL A 125 24.61 -4.67 -9.44
N PRO A 126 23.53 -5.04 -10.18
CA PRO A 126 23.28 -4.46 -11.49
C PRO A 126 23.11 -2.94 -11.38
N LEU A 127 23.67 -2.22 -12.35
CA LEU A 127 23.42 -0.81 -12.59
C LEU A 127 23.31 -0.61 -14.11
N ILE A 128 22.13 -0.25 -14.58
CA ILE A 128 21.85 0.05 -15.98
C ILE A 128 21.36 1.50 -16.04
N VAL A 129 22.00 2.29 -16.88
CA VAL A 129 21.61 3.69 -17.12
C VAL A 129 21.27 3.83 -18.59
N CYS A 130 20.04 4.24 -18.88
CA CYS A 130 19.58 4.61 -20.20
C CYS A 130 19.21 6.09 -20.18
N ALA A 131 19.75 6.89 -21.10
CA ALA A 131 19.41 8.30 -21.23
C ALA A 131 19.56 8.74 -22.69
N PRO A 132 18.93 9.86 -23.08
CA PRO A 132 19.11 10.42 -24.42
C PRO A 132 20.59 10.65 -24.73
N ASP A 133 20.99 10.34 -25.95
CA ASP A 133 22.33 10.60 -26.50
C ASP A 133 23.49 9.90 -25.75
N LEU A 134 23.21 8.88 -24.94
CA LEU A 134 24.26 8.00 -24.39
C LEU A 134 24.58 6.86 -25.37
N PRO A 135 25.87 6.46 -25.47
CA PRO A 135 26.26 5.29 -26.24
C PRO A 135 25.76 3.99 -25.56
N ASP A 136 25.37 3.03 -26.39
CA ASP A 136 25.13 1.67 -25.91
C ASP A 136 26.46 0.97 -25.62
N GLY A 137 26.52 0.25 -24.50
CA GLY A 137 27.65 -0.63 -24.21
C GLY A 137 27.92 -0.83 -22.73
N PRO A 138 28.70 -1.87 -22.38
CA PRO A 138 29.08 -2.13 -21.01
C PRO A 138 30.15 -1.13 -20.52
N CYS A 139 30.11 -0.78 -19.24
CA CYS A 139 31.20 -0.11 -18.54
C CYS A 139 31.76 -1.04 -17.45
N ALA A 140 33.05 -1.36 -17.55
CA ALA A 140 33.70 -2.28 -16.61
C ALA A 140 34.27 -1.58 -15.36
N ARG A 141 34.09 -0.27 -15.21
CA ARG A 141 34.59 0.48 -14.04
C ARG A 141 33.77 0.15 -12.79
N ALA A 142 34.46 -0.01 -11.66
CA ALA A 142 33.81 -0.14 -10.37
C ALA A 142 33.28 1.23 -9.91
N VAL A 143 31.96 1.33 -9.77
CA VAL A 143 31.24 2.54 -9.35
C VAL A 143 30.37 2.23 -8.14
N SER A 144 29.94 3.25 -7.40
CA SER A 144 29.10 3.11 -6.21
C SER A 144 27.74 3.76 -6.38
N LEU A 145 26.72 3.27 -5.65
CA LEU A 145 25.39 3.88 -5.70
C LEU A 145 25.38 5.34 -5.18
N VAL A 146 26.37 5.73 -4.36
CA VAL A 146 26.52 7.14 -3.93
C VAL A 146 26.90 8.08 -5.08
N ASP A 147 27.43 7.53 -6.19
CA ASP A 147 27.78 8.28 -7.39
C ASP A 147 26.53 8.70 -8.20
N LEU A 148 25.38 8.07 -7.97
CA LEU A 148 24.16 8.36 -8.72
C LEU A 148 23.59 9.75 -8.44
N PHE A 149 23.68 10.23 -7.20
CA PHE A 149 23.17 11.55 -6.85
C PHE A 149 23.86 12.67 -7.65
N PRO A 150 25.21 12.79 -7.64
CA PRO A 150 25.89 13.79 -8.45
C PRO A 150 25.71 13.54 -9.96
N THR A 151 25.62 12.28 -10.39
CA THR A 151 25.36 11.92 -11.80
C THR A 151 24.04 12.49 -12.32
N LEU A 152 22.94 12.20 -11.60
CA LEU A 152 21.61 12.64 -12.00
C LEU A 152 21.47 14.15 -11.91
N THR A 153 22.13 14.76 -10.93
CA THR A 153 22.16 16.22 -10.79
C THR A 153 22.88 16.87 -11.97
N GLU A 154 24.03 16.34 -12.40
CA GLU A 154 24.75 16.83 -13.58
C GLU A 154 23.92 16.63 -14.87
N ILE A 155 23.42 15.43 -15.13
CA ILE A 155 22.71 15.12 -16.39
C ILE A 155 21.40 15.89 -16.50
N CYS A 156 20.69 16.11 -15.39
CA CYS A 156 19.45 16.89 -15.38
C CYS A 156 19.69 18.41 -15.31
N GLY A 157 20.94 18.89 -15.30
CA GLY A 157 21.26 20.31 -15.23
C GLY A 157 20.85 20.98 -13.91
N LEU A 158 20.86 20.23 -12.81
CA LEU A 158 20.48 20.69 -11.48
C LEU A 158 21.71 21.20 -10.70
N PRO A 159 21.54 22.11 -9.72
CA PRO A 159 22.65 22.60 -8.90
C PRO A 159 23.21 21.50 -8.00
N MET A 160 24.53 21.35 -7.99
CA MET A 160 25.25 20.35 -7.19
C MET A 160 25.41 20.80 -5.72
N PRO A 161 24.90 20.05 -4.73
CA PRO A 161 25.19 20.30 -3.32
C PRO A 161 26.69 20.13 -3.00
N ALA A 162 27.20 20.92 -2.06
CA ALA A 162 28.55 20.76 -1.54
C ALA A 162 28.65 19.55 -0.59
N GLY A 163 29.83 18.94 -0.50
CA GLY A 163 30.13 17.89 0.49
C GLY A 163 29.64 16.47 0.12
N LEU A 164 29.27 16.23 -1.14
CA LEU A 164 28.96 14.89 -1.62
C LEU A 164 30.24 14.04 -1.68
N GLU A 165 30.16 12.79 -1.19
CA GLU A 165 31.26 11.83 -1.28
C GLU A 165 31.32 11.12 -2.65
N GLY A 166 30.16 10.93 -3.29
CA GLY A 166 30.08 10.35 -4.62
C GLY A 166 30.60 11.27 -5.71
N ARG A 167 30.96 10.69 -6.86
CA ARG A 167 31.44 11.41 -8.04
C ARG A 167 30.50 11.16 -9.22
N SER A 168 30.27 12.18 -10.03
CA SER A 168 29.42 12.02 -11.20
C SER A 168 30.01 10.99 -12.17
N LEU A 169 29.16 10.05 -12.60
CA LEU A 169 29.44 9.03 -13.60
C LEU A 169 29.31 9.58 -15.03
N ALA A 170 28.91 10.84 -15.22
CA ALA A 170 28.71 11.41 -16.55
C ALA A 170 29.92 11.26 -17.51
N PRO A 171 31.20 11.35 -17.06
CA PRO A 171 32.33 11.02 -17.92
C PRO A 171 32.32 9.57 -18.40
N LEU A 172 32.02 8.62 -17.50
CA LEU A 172 31.94 7.19 -17.81
C LEU A 172 30.75 6.83 -18.68
N LEU A 173 29.63 7.55 -18.53
CA LEU A 173 28.45 7.36 -19.35
C LEU A 173 28.69 7.81 -20.79
N ARG A 174 29.52 8.85 -21.01
CA ARG A 174 29.90 9.32 -22.36
C ARG A 174 31.04 8.51 -22.97
N ASP A 175 32.00 8.09 -22.15
CA ASP A 175 33.14 7.27 -22.53
C ASP A 175 33.43 6.23 -21.44
N PRO A 176 33.01 4.95 -21.64
CA PRO A 176 33.29 3.87 -20.71
C PRO A 176 34.80 3.62 -20.46
N GLY A 177 35.67 4.14 -21.33
CA GLY A 177 37.12 4.08 -21.21
C GLY A 177 37.72 5.19 -20.33
N ALA A 178 36.94 6.19 -19.91
CA ALA A 178 37.47 7.35 -19.20
C ALA A 178 38.21 6.96 -17.90
N PRO A 179 39.21 7.76 -17.47
CA PRO A 179 39.93 7.50 -16.22
C PRO A 179 38.99 7.47 -15.01
N TRP A 180 39.15 6.45 -14.18
CA TRP A 180 38.36 6.28 -12.95
C TRP A 180 39.22 5.67 -11.85
N GLU A 181 39.69 6.51 -10.93
CA GLU A 181 40.65 6.11 -9.88
C GLU A 181 39.99 5.87 -8.51
N HIS A 182 38.66 5.75 -8.49
CA HIS A 182 37.87 5.69 -7.26
C HIS A 182 37.28 4.29 -7.07
N PRO A 183 37.79 3.50 -6.12
CA PRO A 183 37.20 2.20 -5.85
C PRO A 183 35.80 2.37 -5.26
N ALA A 184 34.89 1.48 -5.67
CA ALA A 184 33.58 1.39 -5.03
C ALA A 184 33.75 0.86 -3.60
N ARG A 185 33.10 1.49 -2.64
CA ARG A 185 33.21 1.14 -1.22
C ARG A 185 31.90 0.56 -0.72
N SER A 186 32.00 -0.48 0.10
CA SER A 186 30.84 -1.06 0.79
C SER A 186 31.16 -1.32 2.26
N VAL A 187 30.12 -1.28 3.08
CA VAL A 187 30.23 -1.52 4.52
C VAL A 187 29.15 -2.49 4.96
N VAL A 188 29.47 -3.33 5.94
CA VAL A 188 28.48 -4.22 6.56
C VAL A 188 28.73 -4.30 8.06
N VAL A 189 27.66 -4.33 8.84
CA VAL A 189 27.76 -4.49 10.29
C VAL A 189 28.10 -5.94 10.63
N ARG A 190 29.03 -6.14 11.58
CA ARG A 190 29.43 -7.45 12.13
C ARG A 190 29.61 -7.40 13.65
N GLY A 191 29.02 -8.37 14.37
CA GLY A 191 29.23 -8.56 15.81
C GLY A 191 28.13 -8.01 16.73
N GLU A 192 28.31 -8.25 18.04
CA GLU A 192 27.43 -7.78 19.12
C GLU A 192 27.74 -6.34 19.56
N LYS A 193 26.73 -5.63 20.05
CA LYS A 193 26.89 -4.32 20.70
C LYS A 193 27.94 -4.40 21.82
N ARG A 194 29.14 -3.85 21.60
CA ARG A 194 30.09 -3.59 22.68
C ARG A 194 30.17 -2.09 22.93
N ALA A 195 29.86 -1.68 24.16
CA ALA A 195 29.91 -0.27 24.58
C ALA A 195 29.13 0.71 23.67
N GLY A 196 28.03 0.24 23.06
CA GLY A 196 27.19 1.10 22.21
C GLY A 196 27.79 1.46 20.85
N MET A 197 28.79 0.72 20.36
CA MET A 197 29.33 0.86 19.00
C MET A 197 29.08 -0.41 18.18
N LEU A 198 28.91 -0.25 16.87
CA LEU A 198 28.83 -1.35 15.90
C LEU A 198 30.15 -1.45 15.14
N ASP A 199 30.72 -2.65 15.09
CA ASP A 199 31.93 -2.91 14.31
C ASP A 199 31.57 -3.14 12.83
N LEU A 200 32.42 -2.65 11.93
CA LEU A 200 32.16 -2.64 10.49
C LEU A 200 33.16 -3.50 9.72
N GLY A 201 32.66 -4.44 8.92
CA GLY A 201 33.39 -4.92 7.76
C GLY A 201 33.38 -3.87 6.67
N ARG A 202 34.46 -3.78 5.90
CA ARG A 202 34.62 -2.79 4.83
C ARG A 202 35.26 -3.40 3.60
N SER A 203 34.82 -2.98 2.42
CA SER A 203 35.44 -3.38 1.15
C SER A 203 35.75 -2.20 0.24
N ALA A 204 36.76 -2.39 -0.60
CA ALA A 204 37.12 -1.55 -1.73
C ALA A 204 37.19 -2.42 -2.98
N HIS A 205 36.36 -2.11 -3.98
CA HIS A 205 36.26 -2.81 -5.25
C HIS A 205 36.80 -1.93 -6.38
N THR A 206 37.60 -2.53 -7.25
CA THR A 206 38.10 -1.94 -8.50
C THR A 206 37.58 -2.77 -9.68
N GLU A 207 37.94 -2.40 -10.90
CA GLU A 207 37.58 -3.17 -12.10
C GLU A 207 38.16 -4.59 -12.13
N ARG A 208 39.14 -4.90 -11.26
CA ARG A 208 39.82 -6.21 -11.22
C ARG A 208 39.95 -6.83 -9.84
N HIS A 209 39.97 -6.03 -8.78
CA HIS A 209 40.26 -6.53 -7.44
C HIS A 209 39.27 -6.06 -6.40
N THR A 210 38.99 -6.96 -5.46
CA THR A 210 38.19 -6.73 -4.27
C THR A 210 39.05 -6.92 -3.04
N PHE A 211 39.18 -5.88 -2.21
CA PHE A 211 39.82 -5.96 -0.90
C PHE A 211 38.78 -5.83 0.20
N ILE A 212 38.85 -6.70 1.21
CA ILE A 212 37.93 -6.70 2.37
C ILE A 212 38.75 -6.69 3.65
N ARG A 213 38.34 -5.83 4.59
CA ARG A 213 38.89 -5.72 5.94
C ARG A 213 37.81 -5.95 6.96
N TRP A 214 38.06 -6.85 7.91
CA TRP A 214 37.14 -7.13 9.01
C TRP A 214 37.62 -6.58 10.36
N PRO A 215 36.70 -6.34 11.31
CA PRO A 215 37.04 -5.84 12.64
C PRO A 215 38.05 -6.70 13.41
N ASP A 216 38.12 -8.00 13.16
CA ASP A 216 38.96 -8.94 13.90
C ASP A 216 40.45 -8.96 13.48
N GLY A 217 40.83 -8.18 12.47
CA GLY A 217 42.20 -8.23 11.93
C GLY A 217 42.33 -8.96 10.60
N SER A 218 41.34 -9.76 10.20
CA SER A 218 41.39 -10.51 8.96
C SER A 218 41.26 -9.61 7.72
N ARG A 219 41.90 -10.07 6.64
CA ARG A 219 42.01 -9.38 5.35
C ARG A 219 41.77 -10.40 4.25
N GLN A 220 41.03 -9.99 3.23
CA GLN A 220 40.82 -10.75 2.01
C GLN A 220 41.14 -9.87 0.80
N LEU A 221 41.77 -10.44 -0.23
CA LEU A 221 42.10 -9.76 -1.48
C LEU A 221 41.86 -10.72 -2.64
N TYR A 222 40.95 -10.39 -3.54
CA TYR A 222 40.62 -11.22 -4.69
C TYR A 222 41.01 -10.54 -6.00
N ASP A 223 41.44 -11.32 -7.00
CA ASP A 223 41.55 -10.90 -8.41
C ASP A 223 40.28 -11.39 -9.10
N ASP A 224 39.24 -10.56 -9.15
CA ASP A 224 37.90 -10.89 -9.60
C ASP A 224 37.83 -11.25 -11.10
N VAL A 225 38.92 -11.02 -11.85
CA VAL A 225 39.04 -11.47 -13.25
C VAL A 225 39.54 -12.91 -13.32
N ARG A 226 40.50 -13.28 -12.48
CA ARG A 226 41.08 -14.64 -12.45
C ARG A 226 40.30 -15.60 -11.56
N ASP A 227 39.68 -15.07 -10.52
CA ASP A 227 38.86 -15.77 -9.53
C ASP A 227 37.53 -15.01 -9.31
N PRO A 228 36.61 -15.02 -10.30
CA PRO A 228 35.32 -14.34 -10.18
C PRO A 228 34.43 -14.88 -9.05
N ALA A 229 34.71 -16.09 -8.56
CA ALA A 229 33.99 -16.73 -7.48
C ALA A 229 34.57 -16.40 -6.10
N GLN A 230 35.63 -15.57 -6.03
CA GLN A 230 36.26 -15.11 -4.79
C GLN A 230 36.60 -16.27 -3.83
N THR A 231 37.22 -17.31 -4.38
CA THR A 231 37.55 -18.55 -3.68
C THR A 231 39.00 -18.65 -3.19
N HIS A 232 39.87 -17.73 -3.60
CA HIS A 232 41.29 -17.74 -3.24
C HIS A 232 41.80 -16.34 -2.95
N SER A 233 41.90 -15.99 -1.67
CA SER A 233 42.46 -14.71 -1.25
C SER A 233 43.98 -14.65 -1.42
N LEU A 234 44.43 -13.59 -2.07
CA LEU A 234 45.81 -13.18 -2.28
C LEU A 234 46.35 -12.33 -1.11
N ALA A 235 45.55 -12.10 -0.06
CA ALA A 235 45.93 -11.15 1.01
C ALA A 235 47.18 -11.60 1.81
N ALA A 236 47.47 -12.90 1.84
CA ALA A 236 48.64 -13.47 2.50
C ALA A 236 49.89 -13.52 1.60
N ASP A 237 49.75 -13.25 0.30
CA ASP A 237 50.85 -13.30 -0.67
C ASP A 237 51.69 -12.02 -0.61
N PRO A 238 53.00 -12.10 -0.29
CA PRO A 238 53.90 -10.95 -0.26
C PRO A 238 53.97 -10.18 -1.59
N GLU A 239 53.75 -10.82 -2.74
CA GLU A 239 53.76 -10.15 -4.05
C GLU A 239 52.61 -9.13 -4.18
N HIS A 240 51.50 -9.39 -3.49
CA HIS A 240 50.29 -8.57 -3.53
C HIS A 240 50.20 -7.55 -2.38
N ALA A 241 51.18 -7.51 -1.47
CA ALA A 241 51.18 -6.65 -0.29
C ALA A 241 51.04 -5.15 -0.61
N ARG A 242 51.69 -4.67 -1.69
CA ARG A 242 51.58 -3.27 -2.11
C ARG A 242 50.16 -2.92 -2.59
N LEU A 243 49.51 -3.83 -3.29
CA LEU A 243 48.15 -3.65 -3.77
C LEU A 243 47.16 -3.66 -2.60
N ALA A 244 47.30 -4.63 -1.68
CA ALA A 244 46.51 -4.71 -0.47
C ALA A 244 46.59 -3.41 0.34
N ALA A 245 47.81 -2.89 0.58
CA ALA A 245 48.01 -1.64 1.30
C ALA A 245 47.38 -0.42 0.59
N LYS A 246 47.45 -0.37 -0.75
CA LYS A 246 46.81 0.69 -1.55
C LYS A 246 45.29 0.67 -1.39
N LEU A 247 44.67 -0.51 -1.48
CA LEU A 247 43.21 -0.66 -1.35
C LEU A 247 42.73 -0.47 0.09
N GLU A 248 43.51 -0.91 1.08
CA GLU A 248 43.24 -0.68 2.50
C GLU A 248 43.27 0.82 2.83
N ALA A 249 44.24 1.56 2.30
CA ALA A 249 44.32 3.02 2.45
C ALA A 249 43.14 3.76 1.78
N ALA A 250 42.46 3.11 0.84
CA ALA A 250 41.26 3.64 0.21
C ALA A 250 39.98 3.34 1.01
N LEU A 251 40.02 2.63 2.15
CA LEU A 251 38.87 2.49 3.04
C LEU A 251 38.69 3.75 3.90
N ALA A 252 37.47 4.04 4.36
CA ALA A 252 37.23 5.09 5.34
C ALA A 252 37.97 4.78 6.66
N GLN A 253 38.33 5.78 7.47
CA GLN A 253 39.14 5.58 8.69
C GLN A 253 38.34 5.13 9.93
N GLU A 254 37.01 5.28 9.95
CA GLU A 254 36.21 5.07 11.17
C GLU A 254 35.70 3.62 11.33
N ASP A 255 36.48 2.70 11.89
CA ASP A 255 36.09 1.26 11.92
C ASP A 255 34.84 0.92 12.77
N ARG A 256 34.25 1.93 13.39
CA ARG A 256 33.12 1.81 14.31
C ARG A 256 32.18 2.99 14.17
N ILE A 257 30.89 2.73 14.23
CA ILE A 257 29.86 3.78 14.29
C ILE A 257 29.11 3.71 15.63
N PRO A 258 28.69 4.86 16.20
CA PRO A 258 27.81 4.87 17.36
C PRO A 258 26.50 4.13 17.01
N ALA A 259 26.07 3.22 17.87
CA ALA A 259 24.77 2.58 17.77
C ALA A 259 23.66 3.59 18.16
N HIS A 260 23.41 4.62 17.35
CA HIS A 260 22.45 5.65 17.72
C HIS A 260 20.99 5.17 17.65
N ARG A 261 20.37 5.10 18.84
CA ARG A 261 18.95 5.33 19.20
C ARG A 261 17.89 4.88 18.18
N GLY A 262 17.72 3.57 18.05
CA GLY A 262 16.58 2.97 17.32
C GLY A 262 16.05 1.67 17.91
N MET A 263 16.59 1.19 19.04
CA MET A 263 16.12 -0.04 19.68
C MET A 263 16.10 0.09 21.22
N GLY A 264 14.88 0.21 21.74
CA GLY A 264 14.39 0.01 23.11
C GLY A 264 15.35 0.05 24.32
N HIS A 265 15.32 1.15 25.09
CA HIS A 265 14.76 1.25 26.46
C HIS A 265 15.28 2.48 27.24
N SER A 266 14.36 3.02 28.08
CA SER A 266 14.41 4.07 29.12
C SER A 266 15.45 5.21 29.02
N GLU A 267 14.98 6.43 28.79
CA GLU A 267 15.74 7.67 29.02
C GLU A 267 15.10 8.54 30.12
N ASP A 268 15.94 9.06 31.01
CA ASP A 268 15.59 9.78 32.25
C ASP A 268 15.09 11.21 32.01
N ALA A 269 14.38 11.74 33.01
CA ALA A 269 13.53 12.94 32.93
C ALA A 269 14.27 14.24 32.56
N GLU A 270 15.56 14.37 32.86
CA GLU A 270 16.33 15.60 32.56
C GLU A 270 16.67 15.73 31.07
N GLY A 271 16.91 14.61 30.38
CA GLY A 271 17.15 14.60 28.93
C GLY A 271 15.92 15.00 28.11
N LYS A 272 14.71 14.80 28.65
CA LYS A 272 13.45 15.24 28.02
C LYS A 272 13.28 16.75 28.04
N LYS A 273 13.79 17.45 29.05
CA LYS A 273 13.60 18.89 29.21
C LYS A 273 14.49 19.68 28.25
N ALA A 274 15.78 19.33 28.17
CA ALA A 274 16.74 19.97 27.26
C ALA A 274 16.37 19.76 25.77
N LYS A 275 15.91 18.55 25.39
CA LYS A 275 15.44 18.29 24.02
C LYS A 275 14.11 18.97 23.68
N LYS A 276 13.21 19.17 24.65
CA LYS A 276 11.94 19.89 24.41
C LYS A 276 12.18 21.38 24.18
N GLU A 277 13.19 21.95 24.85
CA GLU A 277 13.59 23.34 24.70
C GLU A 277 14.33 23.57 23.38
N GLN A 278 15.30 22.71 23.02
CA GLN A 278 15.98 22.78 21.73
C GLN A 278 15.03 22.56 20.54
N LYS A 279 14.12 21.58 20.64
CA LYS A 279 13.11 21.31 19.59
C LYS A 279 12.10 22.44 19.46
N ARG A 280 11.76 23.14 20.55
CA ARG A 280 10.90 24.33 20.51
C ARG A 280 11.61 25.50 19.82
N MET A 281 12.90 25.71 20.11
CA MET A 281 13.70 26.74 19.44
C MET A 281 13.91 26.43 17.94
N ASP A 282 14.10 25.17 17.56
CA ASP A 282 14.24 24.76 16.16
C ASP A 282 12.91 24.86 15.37
N ILE A 283 11.77 24.67 16.04
CA ILE A 283 10.42 24.88 15.46
C ILE A 283 10.13 26.37 15.26
N GLU A 284 10.45 27.22 16.24
CA GLU A 284 10.27 28.68 16.14
C GLU A 284 11.19 29.28 15.05
N ARG A 285 12.39 28.71 14.83
CA ARG A 285 13.32 29.11 13.77
C ARG A 285 12.90 28.65 12.37
N ARG A 286 12.13 27.55 12.26
CA ARG A 286 11.50 27.11 11.00
C ARG A 286 10.23 27.87 10.66
N ALA A 287 9.52 28.42 11.65
CA ALA A 287 8.30 29.21 11.46
C ALA A 287 8.55 30.60 10.83
N THR A 288 9.81 31.06 10.75
CA THR A 288 10.18 32.41 10.26
C THR A 288 11.00 32.40 8.97
N ALA A 289 11.30 31.24 8.39
CA ALA A 289 11.96 31.14 7.09
C ALA A 289 10.91 31.28 5.97
N PRO A 290 11.06 32.21 5.01
CA PRO A 290 10.16 32.29 3.87
C PRO A 290 10.24 30.99 3.05
N PRO A 291 9.10 30.45 2.56
CA PRO A 291 9.08 29.19 1.84
C PRO A 291 9.93 29.29 0.57
N ALA A 292 10.78 28.30 0.35
CA ALA A 292 11.49 28.15 -0.92
C ALA A 292 10.47 28.04 -2.05
N ALA A 293 10.61 28.93 -3.06
CA ALA A 293 9.69 29.01 -4.17
C ALA A 293 9.72 27.71 -5.01
N MET A 294 8.57 27.05 -5.09
CA MET A 294 8.32 25.98 -6.06
C MET A 294 8.37 26.54 -7.48
N PRO A 295 8.80 25.76 -8.49
CA PRO A 295 8.71 26.20 -9.88
C PRO A 295 7.23 26.39 -10.23
N ALA A 296 6.89 27.63 -10.62
CA ALA A 296 5.58 28.00 -11.10
C ALA A 296 5.33 27.34 -12.47
N GLY A 297 4.72 26.16 -12.44
CA GLY A 297 4.15 25.47 -13.61
C GLY A 297 2.63 25.51 -13.55
N ALA A 298 2.04 26.41 -14.33
CA ALA A 298 0.63 26.50 -14.73
C ALA A 298 -0.43 26.61 -13.60
N SER A 299 -0.88 27.83 -13.37
CA SER A 299 -2.24 28.14 -12.92
C SER A 299 -3.26 27.58 -13.93
N ALA A 300 -3.58 26.29 -13.83
CA ALA A 300 -4.87 25.81 -14.29
C ALA A 300 -5.92 26.32 -13.30
N ASP A 301 -6.96 26.99 -13.80
CA ASP A 301 -8.14 27.38 -13.03
C ASP A 301 -8.48 26.28 -12.01
N LYS A 302 -8.43 26.61 -10.71
CA LYS A 302 -8.63 25.66 -9.60
C LYS A 302 -10.09 25.20 -9.56
N ARG A 303 -10.49 24.36 -10.52
CA ARG A 303 -11.78 23.68 -10.51
C ARG A 303 -11.81 22.75 -9.29
N PRO A 304 -12.85 22.80 -8.45
CA PRO A 304 -13.02 21.85 -7.35
C PRO A 304 -12.92 20.40 -7.87
N PRO A 305 -12.35 19.47 -7.09
CA PRO A 305 -12.14 18.10 -7.55
C PRO A 305 -13.46 17.35 -7.68
N GLY A 306 -13.48 16.35 -8.57
CA GLY A 306 -14.46 15.27 -8.49
C GLY A 306 -14.24 14.46 -7.22
N VAL A 307 -15.31 13.92 -6.63
CA VAL A 307 -15.22 13.07 -5.43
C VAL A 307 -15.99 11.78 -5.68
N ILE A 308 -15.33 10.64 -5.46
CA ILE A 308 -15.96 9.32 -5.60
C ILE A 308 -15.77 8.50 -4.33
N VAL A 309 -16.86 7.93 -3.82
CA VAL A 309 -16.83 6.95 -2.72
C VAL A 309 -17.36 5.63 -3.23
N ILE A 310 -16.46 4.67 -3.43
CA ILE A 310 -16.76 3.29 -3.86
C ILE A 310 -16.92 2.44 -2.61
N LEU A 311 -18.10 1.87 -2.41
CA LEU A 311 -18.44 1.11 -1.22
C LEU A 311 -18.84 -0.31 -1.59
N ALA A 312 -18.02 -1.30 -1.23
CA ALA A 312 -18.33 -2.72 -1.32
C ALA A 312 -19.29 -3.14 -0.19
N ASP A 313 -19.96 -4.27 -0.37
CA ASP A 313 -20.91 -4.84 0.61
C ASP A 313 -20.43 -6.24 1.01
N ASP A 314 -20.21 -6.46 2.31
CA ASP A 314 -19.69 -7.72 2.89
C ASP A 314 -18.29 -8.16 2.39
N LEU A 315 -17.46 -7.25 1.88
CA LEU A 315 -16.08 -7.58 1.51
C LEU A 315 -15.21 -7.75 2.77
N GLY A 316 -14.55 -8.89 2.90
CA GLY A 316 -13.66 -9.19 4.02
C GLY A 316 -12.34 -8.44 3.95
N TYR A 317 -11.70 -8.27 5.11
CA TYR A 317 -10.44 -7.51 5.21
C TYR A 317 -9.30 -8.11 4.36
N ASN A 318 -9.23 -9.44 4.26
CA ASN A 318 -8.21 -10.18 3.51
C ASN A 318 -8.66 -10.57 2.11
N ASP A 319 -9.79 -10.06 1.61
CA ASP A 319 -10.32 -10.43 0.30
C ASP A 319 -9.70 -9.65 -0.86
N LEU A 320 -8.83 -8.67 -0.56
CA LEU A 320 -8.04 -7.95 -1.55
C LEU A 320 -6.60 -8.47 -1.57
N SER A 321 -6.00 -8.57 -2.76
CA SER A 321 -4.60 -9.03 -2.88
C SER A 321 -3.63 -8.09 -2.17
N ILE A 322 -3.87 -6.77 -2.14
CA ILE A 322 -3.05 -5.83 -1.37
C ILE A 322 -3.13 -6.04 0.15
N HIS A 323 -4.16 -6.74 0.65
CA HIS A 323 -4.29 -7.10 2.06
C HIS A 323 -3.84 -8.52 2.39
N GLY A 324 -3.50 -9.33 1.39
CA GLY A 324 -2.97 -10.68 1.57
C GLY A 324 -3.82 -11.81 0.99
N SER A 325 -4.88 -11.52 0.23
CA SER A 325 -5.59 -12.56 -0.52
C SER A 325 -4.62 -13.26 -1.47
N ALA A 326 -4.61 -14.60 -1.42
CA ALA A 326 -3.88 -15.44 -2.36
C ALA A 326 -4.79 -16.01 -3.47
N ASP A 327 -6.11 -15.90 -3.31
CA ASP A 327 -7.12 -16.57 -4.15
C ASP A 327 -7.95 -15.61 -5.02
N ILE A 328 -7.96 -14.30 -4.71
CA ILE A 328 -8.70 -13.29 -5.46
C ILE A 328 -7.73 -12.19 -5.94
N PRO A 329 -7.43 -12.09 -7.24
CA PRO A 329 -6.66 -10.98 -7.77
C PRO A 329 -7.53 -9.72 -7.82
N THR A 330 -7.04 -8.61 -7.27
CA THR A 330 -7.72 -7.30 -7.31
C THR A 330 -6.81 -6.17 -7.81
N PRO A 331 -6.21 -6.29 -9.01
CA PRO A 331 -5.20 -5.36 -9.50
C PRO A 331 -5.69 -3.91 -9.61
N HIS A 332 -6.96 -3.67 -9.94
CA HIS A 332 -7.49 -2.32 -10.10
C HIS A 332 -7.78 -1.64 -8.76
N ILE A 333 -8.35 -2.35 -7.80
CA ILE A 333 -8.54 -1.87 -6.43
C ILE A 333 -7.18 -1.67 -5.76
N ASP A 334 -6.25 -2.62 -5.91
CA ASP A 334 -4.88 -2.52 -5.40
C ASP A 334 -4.14 -1.28 -5.95
N SER A 335 -4.43 -0.89 -7.20
CA SER A 335 -3.86 0.31 -7.80
C SER A 335 -4.25 1.60 -7.06
N LEU A 336 -5.37 1.62 -6.34
CA LEU A 336 -5.76 2.76 -5.48
C LEU A 336 -4.79 2.94 -4.33
N ALA A 337 -4.36 1.84 -3.70
CA ALA A 337 -3.35 1.84 -2.65
C ALA A 337 -1.96 2.19 -3.19
N ILE A 338 -1.57 1.62 -4.33
CA ILE A 338 -0.26 1.87 -4.95
C ILE A 338 -0.10 3.34 -5.33
N ASN A 339 -1.16 3.96 -5.85
CA ASN A 339 -1.14 5.36 -6.29
C ASN A 339 -1.70 6.33 -5.23
N GLY A 340 -1.84 5.89 -3.98
CA GLY A 340 -2.43 6.68 -2.92
C GLY A 340 -2.06 6.17 -1.52
N VAL A 341 -3.03 6.23 -0.62
CA VAL A 341 -2.89 5.88 0.79
C VAL A 341 -3.67 4.61 1.09
N ARG A 342 -2.99 3.59 1.62
CA ARG A 342 -3.60 2.40 2.22
C ARG A 342 -3.69 2.57 3.72
N CYS A 343 -4.91 2.64 4.25
CA CYS A 343 -5.16 2.79 5.68
C CYS A 343 -5.33 1.41 6.32
N THR A 344 -4.36 0.98 7.13
CA THR A 344 -4.42 -0.36 7.74
C THR A 344 -5.40 -0.41 8.90
N ASP A 345 -5.62 0.71 9.58
CA ASP A 345 -6.36 0.83 10.86
C ASP A 345 -7.64 1.66 10.66
N ALA A 346 -8.38 1.33 9.60
CA ALA A 346 -9.61 2.03 9.21
C ALA A 346 -10.87 1.25 9.59
N TYR A 347 -11.88 1.99 10.02
CA TYR A 347 -13.09 1.41 10.58
C TYR A 347 -14.37 1.98 9.98
N VAL A 348 -15.39 1.13 9.89
CA VAL A 348 -16.77 1.57 9.76
C VAL A 348 -17.43 1.70 11.13
N THR A 349 -18.55 2.42 11.21
CA THR A 349 -19.20 2.73 12.49
C THR A 349 -20.20 1.70 12.99
N ALA A 350 -20.52 0.69 12.18
CA ALA A 350 -21.38 -0.41 12.58
C ALA A 350 -20.95 -1.70 11.88
N PRO A 351 -21.15 -2.87 12.50
CA PRO A 351 -20.78 -4.14 11.89
C PRO A 351 -21.81 -4.65 10.87
N VAL A 352 -22.70 -3.79 10.39
CA VAL A 352 -23.77 -4.09 9.44
C VAL A 352 -24.08 -2.89 8.55
N CYS A 353 -24.62 -3.17 7.37
CA CYS A 353 -24.73 -2.23 6.25
C CYS A 353 -25.54 -0.94 6.51
N SER A 354 -26.84 -0.99 6.85
CA SER A 354 -27.66 0.25 6.96
C SER A 354 -27.10 1.27 7.97
N PRO A 355 -26.78 0.89 9.22
CA PRO A 355 -26.25 1.83 10.22
C PRO A 355 -24.86 2.36 9.86
N SER A 356 -24.00 1.54 9.23
CA SER A 356 -22.69 1.97 8.73
C SER A 356 -22.81 3.03 7.63
N ARG A 357 -23.71 2.80 6.66
CA ARG A 357 -24.03 3.74 5.57
C ARG A 357 -24.61 5.05 6.10
N ALA A 358 -25.46 4.97 7.12
CA ALA A 358 -26.01 6.15 7.79
C ALA A 358 -24.88 6.98 8.43
N GLY A 359 -23.93 6.33 9.11
CA GLY A 359 -22.76 7.00 9.66
C GLY A 359 -21.89 7.64 8.59
N LEU A 360 -21.51 6.87 7.55
CA LEU A 360 -20.70 7.35 6.43
C LEU A 360 -21.29 8.59 5.76
N LEU A 361 -22.59 8.57 5.45
CA LEU A 361 -23.22 9.68 4.73
C LEU A 361 -23.51 10.91 5.60
N THR A 362 -23.48 10.80 6.93
CA THR A 362 -23.75 11.93 7.83
C THR A 362 -22.50 12.45 8.54
N GLY A 363 -21.41 11.67 8.55
CA GLY A 363 -20.19 12.00 9.30
C GLY A 363 -20.39 11.97 10.82
N ARG A 364 -21.45 11.30 11.27
CA ARG A 364 -21.92 11.24 12.66
C ARG A 364 -22.14 9.79 13.06
N TYR A 365 -21.86 9.45 14.31
CA TYR A 365 -22.26 8.14 14.82
C TYR A 365 -23.77 7.99 14.74
N GLN A 366 -24.22 6.98 14.02
CA GLN A 366 -25.62 6.70 13.73
C GLN A 366 -26.49 6.51 14.98
N ASN A 367 -25.88 6.07 16.09
CA ASN A 367 -26.56 5.96 17.38
C ASN A 367 -27.02 7.32 17.95
N ARG A 368 -26.41 8.45 17.54
CA ARG A 368 -26.78 9.80 18.01
C ARG A 368 -28.16 10.25 17.55
N PHE A 369 -28.65 9.66 16.46
CA PHE A 369 -29.96 9.96 15.88
C PHE A 369 -30.83 8.71 15.75
N GLY A 370 -30.57 7.69 16.58
CA GLY A 370 -31.44 6.52 16.74
C GLY A 370 -31.34 5.46 15.64
N PHE A 371 -30.39 5.56 14.71
CA PHE A 371 -30.26 4.60 13.60
C PHE A 371 -29.28 3.48 13.96
N GLU A 372 -29.72 2.49 14.73
CA GLU A 372 -28.84 1.44 15.27
C GLU A 372 -28.91 0.10 14.52
N PHE A 373 -30.04 -0.19 13.88
CA PHE A 373 -30.34 -1.50 13.31
C PHE A 373 -30.58 -1.44 11.80
N LEU A 374 -30.64 -2.62 11.18
CA LEU A 374 -30.94 -2.77 9.75
C LEU A 374 -32.34 -2.26 9.45
N VAL A 375 -32.48 -1.53 8.34
CA VAL A 375 -33.79 -1.12 7.82
C VAL A 375 -34.26 -2.18 6.82
N SER A 376 -35.42 -2.78 7.08
CA SER A 376 -36.13 -3.67 6.17
C SER A 376 -37.43 -3.02 5.71
N PRO A 377 -38.07 -3.49 4.62
CA PRO A 377 -39.35 -2.94 4.16
C PRO A 377 -40.42 -2.91 5.25
N ASP A 378 -40.42 -3.88 6.16
CA ASP A 378 -41.38 -3.96 7.28
C ASP A 378 -40.91 -3.25 8.55
N ALA A 379 -39.71 -2.67 8.57
CA ALA A 379 -39.18 -2.01 9.76
C ALA A 379 -39.96 -0.72 10.05
N VAL A 380 -40.35 -0.57 11.32
CA VAL A 380 -41.00 0.62 11.86
C VAL A 380 -40.26 1.13 13.09
N THR A 381 -40.35 2.42 13.36
CA THR A 381 -39.87 3.07 14.58
C THR A 381 -40.77 2.75 15.78
N ASP A 382 -40.35 3.11 16.99
CA ASP A 382 -41.18 3.01 18.20
C ASP A 382 -42.47 3.86 18.10
N SER A 383 -42.46 4.92 17.29
CA SER A 383 -43.63 5.74 16.96
C SER A 383 -44.57 5.10 15.92
N GLY A 384 -44.22 3.94 15.38
CA GLY A 384 -44.99 3.25 14.33
C GLY A 384 -44.77 3.77 12.91
N GLU A 385 -43.82 4.68 12.71
CA GLU A 385 -43.48 5.24 11.39
C GLU A 385 -42.53 4.31 10.64
N LYS A 386 -42.52 4.35 9.30
CA LYS A 386 -41.56 3.55 8.52
C LYS A 386 -40.12 3.95 8.85
N ALA A 387 -39.29 2.96 9.16
CA ALA A 387 -37.89 3.18 9.50
C ALA A 387 -37.09 3.67 8.28
N GLY A 388 -36.20 4.63 8.51
CA GLY A 388 -35.34 5.24 7.49
C GLY A 388 -34.40 6.25 8.13
N LEU A 389 -33.45 6.76 7.34
CA LEU A 389 -32.52 7.79 7.85
C LEU A 389 -33.35 9.01 8.24
N GLY A 390 -33.22 9.49 9.49
CA GLY A 390 -34.00 10.61 9.99
C GLY A 390 -34.01 11.79 9.00
N LEU A 391 -35.20 12.31 8.69
CA LEU A 391 -35.37 13.31 7.62
C LEU A 391 -34.67 14.65 7.90
N ASN A 392 -34.32 14.90 9.17
CA ASN A 392 -33.56 16.07 9.61
C ASN A 392 -32.03 15.90 9.45
N GLU A 393 -31.53 14.67 9.25
CA GLU A 393 -30.11 14.45 9.02
C GLU A 393 -29.74 14.87 7.60
N LYS A 394 -28.69 15.70 7.50
CA LYS A 394 -28.10 16.10 6.22
C LYS A 394 -27.09 15.05 5.77
N THR A 395 -27.22 14.65 4.52
CA THR A 395 -26.27 13.73 3.90
C THR A 395 -25.10 14.49 3.29
N LEU A 396 -24.01 13.77 3.02
CA LEU A 396 -22.86 14.26 2.28
C LEU A 396 -23.28 14.85 0.92
N ALA A 397 -24.28 14.26 0.26
CA ALA A 397 -24.82 14.79 -0.99
C ALA A 397 -25.52 16.15 -0.81
N ASP A 398 -26.25 16.38 0.29
CA ASP A 398 -26.84 17.69 0.58
C ASP A 398 -25.75 18.77 0.72
N HIS A 399 -24.64 18.44 1.38
CA HIS A 399 -23.51 19.36 1.53
C HIS A 399 -22.83 19.63 0.20
N PHE A 400 -22.55 18.60 -0.61
CA PHE A 400 -21.96 18.78 -1.94
C PHE A 400 -22.86 19.61 -2.87
N LYS A 401 -24.16 19.37 -2.84
CA LYS A 401 -25.13 20.13 -3.60
C LYS A 401 -25.11 21.61 -3.24
N SER A 402 -24.95 21.96 -1.95
CA SER A 402 -24.79 23.36 -1.54
C SER A 402 -23.49 24.01 -2.04
N LEU A 403 -22.48 23.22 -2.42
CA LEU A 403 -21.22 23.66 -3.02
C LEU A 403 -21.25 23.67 -4.56
N GLY A 404 -22.42 23.42 -5.17
CA GLY A 404 -22.61 23.46 -6.63
C GLY A 404 -22.25 22.16 -7.37
N TYR A 405 -21.99 21.08 -6.64
CA TYR A 405 -21.70 19.78 -7.24
C TYR A 405 -22.97 19.15 -7.84
N ILE A 406 -22.82 18.44 -8.96
CA ILE A 406 -23.80 17.42 -9.36
C ILE A 406 -23.58 16.18 -8.50
N THR A 407 -24.66 15.57 -8.02
CA THR A 407 -24.58 14.45 -7.06
C THR A 407 -25.23 13.18 -7.60
N GLY A 408 -24.47 12.09 -7.65
CA GLY A 408 -24.91 10.79 -8.14
C GLY A 408 -24.84 9.71 -7.07
N CYS A 409 -25.87 8.86 -6.99
CA CYS A 409 -25.87 7.62 -6.21
C CYS A 409 -26.12 6.46 -7.18
N ILE A 410 -25.17 5.54 -7.30
CA ILE A 410 -25.32 4.37 -8.17
C ILE A 410 -25.14 3.12 -7.32
N GLY A 411 -26.24 2.45 -6.99
CA GLY A 411 -26.22 1.16 -6.33
C GLY A 411 -27.16 1.00 -5.13
N LYS A 412 -26.67 0.34 -4.08
CA LYS A 412 -27.45 0.00 -2.89
C LYS A 412 -27.62 1.21 -1.96
N TRP A 413 -28.87 1.63 -1.76
CA TRP A 413 -29.19 2.71 -0.84
C TRP A 413 -29.27 2.26 0.63
N HIS A 414 -30.28 1.45 0.97
CA HIS A 414 -30.46 0.81 2.28
C HIS A 414 -30.67 1.75 3.49
N LEU A 415 -31.22 2.95 3.25
CA LEU A 415 -31.51 3.96 4.27
C LEU A 415 -32.99 4.39 4.32
N GLY A 416 -33.88 3.49 3.89
CA GLY A 416 -35.33 3.68 3.83
C GLY A 416 -35.86 3.64 2.40
N ASP A 417 -37.11 3.20 2.25
CA ASP A 417 -37.76 2.93 0.97
C ASP A 417 -39.02 3.77 0.71
N THR A 418 -39.45 4.59 1.68
CA THR A 418 -40.54 5.53 1.45
C THR A 418 -40.10 6.68 0.54
N PRO A 419 -41.02 7.36 -0.16
CA PRO A 419 -40.67 8.45 -1.08
C PRO A 419 -39.80 9.55 -0.45
N ALA A 420 -39.96 9.83 0.84
CA ALA A 420 -39.16 10.84 1.56
C ALA A 420 -37.73 10.36 1.89
N HIS A 421 -37.50 9.05 1.95
CA HIS A 421 -36.22 8.45 2.26
C HIS A 421 -35.38 8.09 1.03
N LEU A 422 -35.95 8.11 -0.18
CA LEU A 422 -35.23 7.81 -1.42
C LEU A 422 -34.08 8.81 -1.66
N PRO A 423 -32.97 8.39 -2.32
CA PRO A 423 -31.77 9.23 -2.53
C PRO A 423 -32.06 10.61 -3.11
N MET A 424 -33.02 10.71 -4.02
CA MET A 424 -33.44 11.95 -4.67
C MET A 424 -34.02 13.01 -3.71
N LYS A 425 -34.44 12.59 -2.53
CA LYS A 425 -34.89 13.48 -1.44
C LYS A 425 -33.80 13.74 -0.40
N ARG A 426 -32.66 13.08 -0.55
CA ARG A 426 -31.52 13.04 0.39
C ARG A 426 -30.26 13.54 -0.32
N GLY A 427 -30.37 14.68 -0.98
CA GLY A 427 -29.25 15.38 -1.61
C GLY A 427 -28.89 14.95 -3.03
N PHE A 428 -29.20 13.73 -3.48
CA PHE A 428 -28.77 13.23 -4.79
C PHE A 428 -29.60 13.77 -5.97
N ASP A 429 -28.93 14.15 -7.07
CA ASP A 429 -29.55 14.59 -8.32
C ASP A 429 -29.80 13.42 -9.30
N VAL A 430 -28.99 12.37 -9.20
CA VAL A 430 -29.13 11.16 -10.01
C VAL A 430 -29.09 9.94 -9.10
N PHE A 431 -30.05 9.03 -9.27
CA PHE A 431 -30.06 7.73 -8.61
C PHE A 431 -30.30 6.61 -9.62
N TYR A 432 -29.41 5.62 -9.62
CA TYR A 432 -29.63 4.35 -10.29
C TYR A 432 -29.33 3.19 -9.33
N GLY A 433 -30.34 2.42 -8.93
CA GLY A 433 -30.09 1.39 -7.93
C GLY A 433 -31.32 0.81 -7.24
N SER A 434 -31.12 0.18 -6.10
CA SER A 434 -32.19 -0.40 -5.27
C SER A 434 -32.22 0.26 -3.89
N SER A 435 -33.43 0.43 -3.34
CA SER A 435 -33.63 0.92 -1.98
C SER A 435 -33.19 -0.08 -0.91
N GLY A 436 -33.14 -1.38 -1.23
CA GLY A 436 -32.88 -2.48 -0.30
C GLY A 436 -31.94 -3.53 -0.89
N GLN A 437 -32.24 -4.82 -0.71
CA GLN A 437 -31.48 -5.91 -1.34
C GLN A 437 -31.88 -6.10 -2.82
N ALA A 438 -30.98 -6.67 -3.62
CA ALA A 438 -31.21 -6.97 -5.03
C ALA A 438 -30.47 -8.26 -5.45
N ASN A 439 -30.95 -8.92 -6.50
CA ASN A 439 -30.27 -10.03 -7.16
C ASN A 439 -29.29 -9.51 -8.21
N TYR A 440 -28.27 -10.29 -8.57
CA TYR A 440 -27.32 -9.90 -9.61
C TYR A 440 -27.89 -10.08 -11.01
N PHE A 441 -28.77 -11.09 -11.15
CA PHE A 441 -29.55 -11.32 -12.36
C PHE A 441 -31.00 -10.87 -12.18
N GLN A 442 -31.50 -10.10 -13.14
CA GLN A 442 -32.87 -9.56 -13.16
C GLN A 442 -33.31 -8.76 -11.91
N PRO A 443 -32.50 -7.83 -11.38
CA PRO A 443 -32.89 -6.98 -10.27
C PRO A 443 -34.05 -6.04 -10.62
N ALA A 444 -34.78 -5.58 -9.61
CA ALA A 444 -35.66 -4.43 -9.72
C ALA A 444 -34.92 -3.16 -9.29
N LEU A 445 -34.78 -2.19 -10.19
CA LEU A 445 -33.97 -0.99 -9.98
C LEU A 445 -34.77 0.29 -10.30
N ILE A 446 -34.48 1.35 -9.57
CA ILE A 446 -34.97 2.70 -9.82
C ILE A 446 -33.94 3.42 -10.69
N ASP A 447 -34.38 4.09 -11.74
CA ASP A 447 -33.58 5.04 -12.53
C ASP A 447 -34.28 6.40 -12.46
N SER A 448 -33.79 7.29 -11.59
CA SER A 448 -34.45 8.57 -11.29
C SER A 448 -34.60 9.49 -12.50
N ARG A 449 -33.86 9.24 -13.58
CA ARG A 449 -33.98 9.98 -14.85
C ARG A 449 -35.23 9.58 -15.64
N HIS A 450 -35.81 8.42 -15.35
CA HIS A 450 -36.97 7.88 -16.04
C HIS A 450 -38.18 7.68 -15.11
N THR A 451 -37.96 7.18 -13.90
CA THR A 451 -39.03 6.82 -12.97
C THR A 451 -38.54 6.76 -11.52
N SER A 452 -39.43 7.05 -10.57
CA SER A 452 -39.20 6.84 -9.14
C SER A 452 -39.62 5.44 -8.66
N ALA A 453 -40.18 4.61 -9.53
CA ALA A 453 -40.61 3.25 -9.21
C ALA A 453 -39.57 2.20 -9.67
N PRO A 454 -39.38 1.10 -8.93
CA PRO A 454 -38.51 0.02 -9.36
C PRO A 454 -39.00 -0.65 -10.65
N VAL A 455 -38.10 -0.84 -11.62
CA VAL A 455 -38.34 -1.56 -12.87
C VAL A 455 -37.47 -2.81 -12.88
N LYS A 456 -38.08 -3.97 -13.21
CA LYS A 456 -37.35 -5.24 -13.29
C LYS A 456 -36.51 -5.29 -14.57
N MET A 457 -35.22 -5.50 -14.43
CA MET A 457 -34.29 -5.72 -15.53
C MET A 457 -34.50 -7.13 -16.10
N ARG A 458 -34.59 -7.27 -17.43
CA ARG A 458 -34.91 -8.55 -18.10
C ARG A 458 -33.96 -8.90 -19.24
N GLU A 459 -32.96 -8.07 -19.48
CA GLU A 459 -32.00 -8.25 -20.57
C GLU A 459 -31.20 -9.54 -20.35
N PRO A 460 -31.12 -10.45 -21.35
CA PRO A 460 -30.26 -11.63 -21.28
C PRO A 460 -28.80 -11.23 -21.08
N GLY A 461 -28.09 -11.93 -20.18
CA GLY A 461 -26.70 -11.62 -19.87
C GLY A 461 -26.49 -10.40 -18.95
N TYR A 462 -27.58 -9.77 -18.48
CA TYR A 462 -27.49 -8.67 -17.52
C TYR A 462 -26.78 -9.12 -16.23
N TYR A 463 -25.76 -8.38 -15.82
CA TYR A 463 -25.11 -8.55 -14.53
C TYR A 463 -25.01 -7.22 -13.80
N LEU A 464 -25.55 -7.16 -12.58
CA LEU A 464 -25.75 -5.91 -11.83
C LEU A 464 -24.45 -5.12 -11.61
N THR A 465 -23.34 -5.80 -11.30
CA THR A 465 -22.05 -5.16 -11.05
C THR A 465 -21.52 -4.44 -12.29
N ASP A 466 -21.66 -5.06 -13.47
CA ASP A 466 -21.23 -4.48 -14.74
C ASP A 466 -22.10 -3.28 -15.12
N ASP A 467 -23.41 -3.36 -14.87
CA ASP A 467 -24.30 -2.25 -15.18
C ASP A 467 -23.98 -1.04 -14.31
N TYR A 468 -23.74 -1.25 -13.01
CA TYR A 468 -23.29 -0.16 -12.13
C TYR A 468 -21.98 0.47 -12.60
N ALA A 469 -21.02 -0.34 -13.06
CA ALA A 469 -19.79 0.17 -13.66
C ALA A 469 -20.08 1.05 -14.88
N ARG A 470 -20.90 0.56 -15.81
CA ARG A 470 -21.32 1.29 -17.01
C ARG A 470 -22.02 2.61 -16.68
N ARG A 471 -22.90 2.62 -15.68
CA ARG A 471 -23.57 3.86 -15.23
C ARG A 471 -22.62 4.83 -14.56
N ALA A 472 -21.68 4.34 -13.75
CA ALA A 472 -20.66 5.17 -13.12
C ALA A 472 -19.73 5.82 -14.15
N VAL A 473 -19.28 5.05 -15.14
CA VAL A 473 -18.51 5.56 -16.29
C VAL A 473 -19.30 6.64 -17.02
N ALA A 474 -20.56 6.37 -17.38
CA ALA A 474 -21.39 7.35 -18.07
C ALA A 474 -21.59 8.64 -17.26
N PHE A 475 -21.82 8.54 -15.95
CA PHE A 475 -21.95 9.71 -15.07
C PHE A 475 -20.67 10.56 -15.04
N VAL A 476 -19.51 9.91 -14.93
CA VAL A 476 -18.21 10.60 -14.94
C VAL A 476 -17.93 11.25 -16.29
N GLU A 477 -18.18 10.56 -17.41
CA GLU A 477 -17.99 11.10 -18.75
C GLU A 477 -18.94 12.29 -19.03
N GLU A 478 -20.21 12.20 -18.60
CA GLU A 478 -21.21 13.27 -18.76
C GLU A 478 -20.87 14.53 -17.97
N HIS A 479 -20.17 14.39 -16.84
CA HIS A 479 -19.93 15.48 -15.89
C HIS A 479 -18.47 15.86 -15.74
N ALA A 480 -17.57 15.39 -16.61
CA ALA A 480 -16.13 15.66 -16.53
C ALA A 480 -15.76 17.16 -16.50
N GLU A 481 -16.59 18.03 -17.06
CA GLU A 481 -16.32 19.48 -17.12
C GLU A 481 -16.78 20.27 -15.88
N ARG A 482 -17.51 19.64 -14.94
CA ARG A 482 -18.04 20.28 -13.73
C ARG A 482 -17.73 19.45 -12.47
N PRO A 483 -17.69 20.03 -11.27
CA PRO A 483 -17.49 19.25 -10.05
C PRO A 483 -18.65 18.29 -9.81
N PHE A 484 -18.34 17.05 -9.44
CA PHE A 484 -19.30 15.99 -9.17
C PHE A 484 -18.97 15.22 -7.90
N PHE A 485 -20.00 14.71 -7.24
CA PHE A 485 -19.89 13.73 -6.16
C PHE A 485 -20.61 12.47 -6.58
N LEU A 486 -19.89 11.35 -6.65
CA LEU A 486 -20.44 10.04 -6.96
C LEU A 486 -20.29 9.11 -5.76
N TYR A 487 -21.41 8.74 -5.16
CA TYR A 487 -21.50 7.62 -4.23
C TYR A 487 -21.83 6.35 -5.00
N LEU A 488 -20.92 5.38 -4.99
CA LEU A 488 -20.99 4.12 -5.75
C LEU A 488 -21.05 2.91 -4.79
N PRO A 489 -22.17 2.71 -4.08
CA PRO A 489 -22.37 1.54 -3.23
C PRO A 489 -22.71 0.28 -4.04
N HIS A 490 -21.71 -0.53 -4.37
CA HIS A 490 -21.94 -1.82 -5.01
C HIS A 490 -22.72 -2.79 -4.11
N PHE A 491 -23.47 -3.69 -4.75
CA PHE A 491 -23.98 -4.90 -4.08
C PHE A 491 -22.90 -5.97 -3.92
N ALA A 492 -21.95 -6.03 -4.86
CA ALA A 492 -20.82 -6.93 -4.77
C ALA A 492 -20.07 -6.65 -3.46
N VAL A 493 -19.86 -7.65 -2.59
CA VAL A 493 -19.91 -9.10 -2.80
C VAL A 493 -20.96 -9.81 -1.93
N HIS A 494 -22.04 -9.10 -1.60
CA HIS A 494 -23.14 -9.59 -0.74
C HIS A 494 -23.98 -10.68 -1.42
N THR A 495 -24.65 -11.51 -0.61
CA THR A 495 -25.62 -12.53 -1.08
C THR A 495 -26.80 -11.92 -1.85
N PRO A 496 -27.48 -12.68 -2.73
CA PRO A 496 -27.19 -14.06 -3.11
C PRO A 496 -25.87 -14.20 -3.87
N TYR A 497 -25.13 -15.31 -3.68
CA TYR A 497 -23.88 -15.53 -4.39
C TYR A 497 -24.19 -16.00 -5.81
N GLU A 498 -24.08 -15.08 -6.76
CA GLU A 498 -24.46 -15.27 -8.16
C GLU A 498 -23.35 -14.77 -9.10
N ALA A 499 -22.91 -15.65 -10.00
CA ALA A 499 -22.00 -15.35 -11.10
C ALA A 499 -22.30 -16.30 -12.26
N ASP A 500 -22.06 -15.86 -13.50
CA ASP A 500 -22.18 -16.72 -14.67
C ASP A 500 -21.01 -17.73 -14.79
N GLU A 501 -21.18 -18.71 -15.67
CA GLU A 501 -20.20 -19.78 -15.89
C GLU A 501 -18.82 -19.25 -16.30
N ALA A 502 -18.75 -18.20 -17.12
CA ALA A 502 -17.50 -17.63 -17.59
C ALA A 502 -16.69 -17.01 -16.43
N ARG A 503 -17.37 -16.31 -15.51
CA ARG A 503 -16.74 -15.78 -14.30
C ARG A 503 -16.33 -16.88 -13.34
N LEU A 504 -17.19 -17.89 -13.14
CA LEU A 504 -16.88 -19.03 -12.28
C LEU A 504 -15.67 -19.83 -12.77
N ALA A 505 -15.50 -19.97 -14.09
CA ALA A 505 -14.39 -20.71 -14.70
C ALA A 505 -13.01 -20.12 -14.34
N LYS A 506 -12.90 -18.78 -14.20
CA LYS A 506 -11.67 -18.08 -13.78
C LYS A 506 -11.18 -18.54 -12.39
N PHE A 507 -12.09 -19.03 -11.56
CA PHE A 507 -11.84 -19.40 -10.16
C PHE A 507 -12.01 -20.91 -9.90
N SER A 508 -11.86 -21.74 -10.94
CA SER A 508 -12.01 -23.20 -10.85
C SER A 508 -11.09 -23.88 -9.83
N HIS A 509 -9.96 -23.25 -9.50
CA HIS A 509 -9.01 -23.70 -8.47
C HIS A 509 -9.58 -23.60 -7.04
N ILE A 510 -10.58 -22.75 -6.79
CA ILE A 510 -11.26 -22.64 -5.50
C ILE A 510 -12.29 -23.77 -5.39
N VAL A 511 -12.09 -24.70 -4.46
CA VAL A 511 -12.94 -25.89 -4.31
C VAL A 511 -14.31 -25.55 -3.70
N ASP A 512 -14.36 -24.69 -2.69
CA ASP A 512 -15.63 -24.31 -2.06
C ASP A 512 -16.49 -23.49 -3.04
N PRO A 513 -17.70 -23.94 -3.38
CA PRO A 513 -18.51 -23.31 -4.42
C PRO A 513 -18.96 -21.89 -4.01
N LYS A 514 -19.20 -21.62 -2.73
CA LYS A 514 -19.61 -20.28 -2.28
C LYS A 514 -18.44 -19.30 -2.37
N ARG A 515 -17.24 -19.71 -1.94
CA ARG A 515 -16.01 -18.93 -2.07
C ARG A 515 -15.65 -18.72 -3.54
N ARG A 516 -15.84 -19.71 -4.40
CA ARG A 516 -15.63 -19.58 -5.85
C ARG A 516 -16.54 -18.51 -6.45
N THR A 517 -17.83 -18.56 -6.14
CA THR A 517 -18.78 -17.55 -6.61
C THR A 517 -18.47 -16.17 -6.02
N PHE A 518 -18.10 -16.10 -4.75
CA PHE A 518 -17.65 -14.87 -4.11
C PHE A 518 -16.42 -14.26 -4.81
N ALA A 519 -15.40 -15.07 -5.12
CA ALA A 519 -14.21 -14.64 -5.84
C ALA A 519 -14.54 -14.11 -7.24
N ALA A 520 -15.45 -14.79 -7.95
CA ALA A 520 -15.97 -14.33 -9.23
C ALA A 520 -16.68 -12.97 -9.14
N MET A 521 -17.46 -12.75 -8.08
CA MET A 521 -18.14 -11.47 -7.82
C MET A 521 -17.14 -10.36 -7.42
N ALA A 522 -16.14 -10.69 -6.60
CA ALA A 522 -15.07 -9.77 -6.18
C ALA A 522 -14.21 -9.33 -7.38
N SER A 523 -13.89 -10.25 -8.28
CA SER A 523 -13.19 -9.94 -9.53
C SER A 523 -14.02 -9.05 -10.45
N ALA A 524 -15.35 -9.24 -10.52
CA ALA A 524 -16.21 -8.34 -11.28
C ALA A 524 -16.28 -6.92 -10.66
N LEU A 525 -16.19 -6.82 -9.33
CA LEU A 525 -16.07 -5.52 -8.64
C LEU A 525 -14.72 -4.86 -8.98
N ASP A 526 -13.62 -5.61 -9.02
CA ASP A 526 -12.32 -5.10 -9.43
C ASP A 526 -12.35 -4.58 -10.89
N ASP A 527 -12.92 -5.35 -11.80
CA ASP A 527 -13.12 -4.95 -13.21
C ASP A 527 -13.96 -3.66 -13.30
N ALA A 528 -15.00 -3.51 -12.48
CA ALA A 528 -15.83 -2.31 -12.41
C ALA A 528 -15.03 -1.07 -11.94
N VAL A 529 -14.16 -1.23 -10.94
CA VAL A 529 -13.24 -0.17 -10.49
C VAL A 529 -12.24 0.16 -11.60
N GLY A 530 -11.73 -0.85 -12.30
CA GLY A 530 -10.83 -0.68 -13.45
C GLY A 530 -11.45 0.18 -14.56
N ALA A 531 -12.71 -0.10 -14.92
CA ALA A 531 -13.45 0.66 -15.92
C ALA A 531 -13.66 2.12 -15.51
N LEU A 532 -14.01 2.36 -14.24
CA LEU A 532 -14.17 3.72 -13.70
C LEU A 532 -12.84 4.51 -13.75
N LEU A 533 -11.74 3.90 -13.31
CA LEU A 533 -10.42 4.51 -13.37
C LEU A 533 -9.99 4.79 -14.81
N ALA A 534 -10.31 3.90 -15.76
CA ALA A 534 -10.05 4.12 -17.17
C ALA A 534 -10.85 5.31 -17.73
N ALA A 535 -12.11 5.46 -17.33
CA ALA A 535 -12.93 6.60 -17.71
C ALA A 535 -12.36 7.93 -17.18
N LEU A 536 -11.94 7.97 -15.91
CA LEU A 536 -11.29 9.16 -15.34
C LEU A 536 -10.03 9.56 -16.10
N ARG A 537 -9.19 8.58 -16.48
CA ARG A 537 -7.99 8.81 -17.32
C ARG A 537 -8.35 9.33 -18.69
N LYS A 538 -9.30 8.68 -19.37
CA LYS A 538 -9.76 9.06 -20.71
C LYS A 538 -10.35 10.47 -20.72
N SER A 539 -11.06 10.85 -19.66
CA SER A 539 -11.63 12.20 -19.48
C SER A 539 -10.62 13.23 -18.98
N GLY A 540 -9.36 12.84 -18.68
CA GLY A 540 -8.31 13.78 -18.24
C GLY A 540 -8.52 14.36 -16.84
N ILE A 541 -9.32 13.72 -16.00
CA ILE A 541 -9.71 14.23 -14.67
C ILE A 541 -9.27 13.34 -13.50
N GLU A 542 -8.51 12.27 -13.76
CA GLU A 542 -8.00 11.36 -12.72
C GLU A 542 -7.21 12.11 -11.62
N ASP A 543 -6.30 13.01 -12.00
CA ASP A 543 -5.49 13.79 -11.05
C ASP A 543 -6.30 14.86 -10.29
N ASN A 544 -7.48 15.22 -10.81
CA ASN A 544 -8.43 16.13 -10.15
C ASN A 544 -9.64 15.39 -9.55
N THR A 545 -9.48 14.11 -9.22
CA THR A 545 -10.52 13.32 -8.56
C THR A 545 -9.99 12.69 -7.27
N LEU A 546 -10.70 12.89 -6.16
CA LEU A 546 -10.45 12.22 -4.89
C LEU A 546 -11.32 10.96 -4.80
N LEU A 547 -10.69 9.79 -4.71
CA LEU A 547 -11.36 8.49 -4.62
C LEU A 547 -11.18 7.87 -3.23
N PHE A 548 -12.26 7.28 -2.72
CA PHE A 548 -12.25 6.37 -1.59
C PHE A 548 -12.76 5.00 -2.03
N PHE A 549 -12.10 3.94 -1.57
CA PHE A 549 -12.61 2.57 -1.65
C PHE A 549 -12.66 1.97 -0.25
N LEU A 550 -13.81 1.41 0.13
CA LEU A 550 -13.99 0.70 1.40
C LEU A 550 -15.11 -0.34 1.34
N SER A 551 -15.22 -1.18 2.38
CA SER A 551 -16.39 -2.04 2.62
C SER A 551 -17.30 -1.44 3.69
N ASP A 552 -18.60 -1.66 3.61
CA ASP A 552 -19.58 -1.14 4.58
C ASP A 552 -19.58 -1.86 5.93
N ASN A 553 -19.08 -3.09 5.96
CA ASN A 553 -18.78 -3.87 7.15
C ASN A 553 -17.77 -4.96 6.82
N GLY A 554 -17.27 -5.65 7.85
CA GLY A 554 -16.44 -6.82 7.65
C GLY A 554 -17.18 -7.97 6.95
N GLY A 555 -16.42 -8.92 6.40
CA GLY A 555 -16.94 -9.99 5.57
C GLY A 555 -17.83 -10.98 6.33
N THR A 556 -18.77 -11.59 5.61
CA THR A 556 -19.63 -12.63 6.17
C THR A 556 -18.83 -13.92 6.37
N GLY A 557 -18.74 -14.37 7.63
CA GLY A 557 -17.92 -15.52 8.02
C GLY A 557 -18.29 -16.81 7.28
N GLY A 558 -17.28 -17.53 6.81
CA GLY A 558 -17.42 -18.76 6.03
C GLY A 558 -17.45 -18.54 4.51
N VAL A 559 -17.48 -17.28 4.05
CA VAL A 559 -17.32 -16.95 2.61
C VAL A 559 -16.36 -15.78 2.41
N GLY A 560 -16.55 -14.66 3.10
CA GLY A 560 -15.56 -13.57 3.14
C GLY A 560 -14.40 -13.89 4.07
N ASP A 561 -13.20 -13.44 3.74
CA ASP A 561 -11.98 -13.65 4.53
C ASP A 561 -11.62 -12.40 5.32
N ASN A 562 -11.74 -12.47 6.64
CA ASN A 562 -11.38 -11.37 7.55
C ASN A 562 -10.00 -11.53 8.18
N ARG A 563 -9.23 -12.56 7.82
CA ARG A 563 -7.94 -12.81 8.48
C ARG A 563 -6.99 -11.60 8.39
N PRO A 564 -6.11 -11.39 9.38
CA PRO A 564 -5.99 -12.14 10.64
C PRO A 564 -7.03 -11.74 11.71
N LEU A 565 -8.03 -10.93 11.36
CA LEU A 565 -8.96 -10.33 12.31
C LEU A 565 -9.98 -11.34 12.85
N ARG A 566 -10.33 -11.20 14.13
CA ARG A 566 -11.36 -12.02 14.76
C ARG A 566 -12.75 -11.52 14.40
N GLY A 567 -13.67 -12.46 14.15
CA GLY A 567 -15.07 -12.16 13.88
C GLY A 567 -15.36 -11.83 12.41
N GLY A 568 -16.46 -11.12 12.21
CA GLY A 568 -17.03 -10.85 10.88
C GLY A 568 -18.27 -9.99 10.98
N LYS A 569 -18.99 -9.86 9.87
CA LYS A 569 -20.30 -9.17 9.81
C LYS A 569 -21.16 -9.46 11.05
N GLY A 570 -21.70 -8.40 11.62
CA GLY A 570 -22.59 -8.44 12.79
C GLY A 570 -21.88 -8.50 14.15
N SER A 571 -20.55 -8.37 14.20
CA SER A 571 -19.79 -8.36 15.45
C SER A 571 -18.91 -7.13 15.63
N THR A 572 -18.74 -6.67 16.88
CA THR A 572 -17.81 -5.57 17.22
C THR A 572 -16.34 -6.00 17.39
N TRP A 573 -16.05 -7.28 17.11
CA TRP A 573 -14.67 -7.78 16.92
C TRP A 573 -14.04 -7.13 15.68
N GLU A 574 -12.71 -7.08 15.59
CA GLU A 574 -11.98 -6.38 14.52
C GLU A 574 -12.50 -6.76 13.14
N GLY A 575 -12.72 -8.05 12.88
CA GLY A 575 -13.17 -8.56 11.60
C GLY A 575 -14.59 -8.15 11.19
N GLY A 576 -15.37 -7.51 12.07
CA GLY A 576 -16.70 -6.97 11.72
C GLY A 576 -16.74 -5.47 11.48
N ILE A 577 -15.79 -4.70 12.02
CA ILE A 577 -15.79 -3.23 12.00
C ILE A 577 -14.56 -2.61 11.33
N ARG A 578 -13.45 -3.35 11.20
CA ARG A 578 -12.26 -2.94 10.45
C ARG A 578 -12.37 -3.44 9.03
N THR A 579 -12.25 -2.53 8.05
CA THR A 579 -12.47 -2.83 6.63
C THR A 579 -11.30 -2.36 5.79
N PRO A 580 -11.12 -2.89 4.56
CA PRO A 580 -10.21 -2.27 3.61
C PRO A 580 -10.59 -0.81 3.41
N PHE A 581 -9.60 0.08 3.34
CA PHE A 581 -9.83 1.51 3.17
C PHE A 581 -8.66 2.12 2.41
N LEU A 582 -8.93 2.54 1.17
CA LEU A 582 -7.94 3.06 0.23
C LEU A 582 -8.36 4.44 -0.23
N VAL A 583 -7.42 5.38 -0.28
CA VAL A 583 -7.66 6.77 -0.70
C VAL A 583 -6.69 7.13 -1.81
N GLN A 584 -7.19 7.63 -2.94
CA GLN A 584 -6.34 8.10 -4.03
C GLN A 584 -6.71 9.53 -4.39
N TRP A 585 -5.69 10.39 -4.50
CA TRP A 585 -5.81 11.69 -5.16
C TRP A 585 -4.45 12.02 -5.79
N LYS A 586 -4.29 11.63 -7.05
CA LYS A 586 -3.00 11.70 -7.73
C LYS A 586 -2.50 13.15 -7.79
N GLY A 587 -1.21 13.33 -7.54
CA GLY A 587 -0.58 14.65 -7.44
C GLY A 587 -0.92 15.45 -6.17
N ARG A 588 -1.80 14.94 -5.28
CA ARG A 588 -2.20 15.62 -4.03
C ARG A 588 -1.94 14.81 -2.76
N LEU A 589 -2.05 13.48 -2.84
CA LEU A 589 -1.70 12.54 -1.77
C LEU A 589 -0.45 11.74 -2.17
N PRO A 590 0.38 11.34 -1.19
CA PRO A 590 1.57 10.54 -1.46
C PRO A 590 1.19 9.14 -1.96
N ALA A 591 1.80 8.72 -3.07
CA ALA A 591 1.63 7.38 -3.62
C ALA A 591 2.32 6.32 -2.75
N GLY A 592 1.71 5.15 -2.61
CA GLY A 592 2.25 3.99 -1.88
C GLY A 592 2.29 4.17 -0.36
N MET A 593 1.65 5.20 0.18
CA MET A 593 1.68 5.48 1.62
C MET A 593 0.87 4.44 2.40
N VAL A 594 1.42 3.97 3.52
CA VAL A 594 0.69 3.14 4.48
C VAL A 594 0.38 3.96 5.73
N TYR A 595 -0.89 4.27 5.96
CA TYR A 595 -1.35 5.01 7.15
C TYR A 595 -1.83 4.04 8.23
N ARG A 596 -1.32 4.20 9.46
CA ARG A 596 -1.48 3.22 10.55
C ARG A 596 -2.23 3.75 11.78
N GLU A 597 -2.53 5.04 11.83
CA GLU A 597 -3.29 5.60 12.94
C GLU A 597 -4.80 5.34 12.74
N PRO A 598 -5.59 5.15 13.82
CA PRO A 598 -7.01 4.82 13.71
C PRO A 598 -7.79 5.92 12.99
N ILE A 599 -8.58 5.53 12.00
CA ILE A 599 -9.54 6.39 11.27
C ILE A 599 -10.90 5.73 11.16
N THR A 600 -11.92 6.51 10.83
CA THR A 600 -13.30 6.04 10.69
C THR A 600 -13.93 6.50 9.38
N SER A 601 -14.91 5.76 8.86
CA SER A 601 -15.70 6.16 7.69
C SER A 601 -16.42 7.50 7.87
N LEU A 602 -16.62 7.96 9.11
CA LEU A 602 -17.16 9.29 9.41
C LEU A 602 -16.24 10.41 8.92
N ASP A 603 -14.94 10.15 8.84
CA ASP A 603 -13.93 11.13 8.42
C ASP A 603 -14.07 11.51 6.94
N ILE A 604 -14.75 10.68 6.14
CA ILE A 604 -14.98 10.95 4.71
C ILE A 604 -15.70 12.29 4.54
N VAL A 605 -16.73 12.59 5.32
CA VAL A 605 -17.53 13.83 5.21
C VAL A 605 -16.66 15.09 5.34
N PRO A 606 -16.00 15.36 6.49
CA PRO A 606 -15.16 16.55 6.63
C PRO A 606 -13.96 16.55 5.69
N THR A 607 -13.37 15.39 5.39
CA THR A 607 -12.24 15.28 4.45
C THR A 607 -12.63 15.71 3.04
N THR A 608 -13.76 15.21 2.53
CA THR A 608 -14.20 15.51 1.16
C THR A 608 -14.75 16.93 1.04
N LEU A 609 -15.39 17.46 2.09
CA LEU A 609 -15.82 18.86 2.10
C LEU A 609 -14.61 19.82 2.11
N ALA A 610 -13.58 19.51 2.89
CA ALA A 610 -12.33 20.28 2.85
C ALA A 610 -11.65 20.21 1.47
N ALA A 611 -11.63 19.03 0.84
CA ALA A 611 -11.12 18.84 -0.52
C ALA A 611 -11.87 19.70 -1.56
N ALA A 612 -13.18 19.86 -1.38
CA ALA A 612 -14.04 20.68 -2.22
C ALA A 612 -13.96 22.20 -1.92
N GLY A 613 -13.13 22.61 -0.95
CA GLY A 613 -13.05 24.01 -0.50
C GLY A 613 -14.24 24.45 0.36
N GLY A 614 -15.06 23.52 0.83
CA GLY A 614 -16.15 23.77 1.75
C GLY A 614 -15.67 23.96 3.19
N VAL A 615 -16.51 24.59 4.01
CA VAL A 615 -16.29 24.77 5.45
C VAL A 615 -17.34 23.94 6.20
N THR A 616 -16.89 23.18 7.19
CA THR A 616 -17.80 22.43 8.08
C THR A 616 -18.38 23.35 9.14
N ASP A 617 -19.69 23.29 9.36
CA ASP A 617 -20.36 24.03 10.43
C ASP A 617 -20.31 23.23 11.75
N PRO A 618 -19.82 23.81 12.86
CA PRO A 618 -19.87 23.18 14.18
C PRO A 618 -21.28 22.72 14.60
N ALA A 619 -22.34 23.37 14.12
CA ALA A 619 -23.73 22.99 14.40
C ALA A 619 -24.12 21.61 13.85
N TRP A 620 -23.39 21.11 12.83
CA TRP A 620 -23.60 19.77 12.29
C TRP A 620 -23.14 18.69 13.27
N LYS A 621 -22.29 19.06 14.25
CA LYS A 621 -21.73 18.17 15.28
C LYS A 621 -21.21 16.86 14.66
N LEU A 622 -20.35 17.00 13.65
CA LEU A 622 -19.67 15.88 13.01
C LEU A 622 -18.78 15.18 14.06
N ASP A 623 -18.71 13.86 13.97
CA ASP A 623 -17.79 13.05 14.78
C ASP A 623 -16.51 12.70 14.00
N GLY A 624 -16.55 12.76 12.67
CA GLY A 624 -15.36 12.59 11.83
C GLY A 624 -14.47 13.84 11.80
N VAL A 625 -13.23 13.67 11.36
CA VAL A 625 -12.24 14.75 11.18
C VAL A 625 -11.66 14.77 9.76
N ASN A 626 -11.10 15.91 9.36
CA ASN A 626 -10.45 16.04 8.04
C ASN A 626 -9.09 15.31 8.05
N LEU A 627 -8.94 14.30 7.19
CA LEU A 627 -7.73 13.48 7.08
C LEU A 627 -6.64 14.06 6.17
N LEU A 628 -6.92 15.08 5.36
CA LEU A 628 -5.93 15.64 4.41
C LEU A 628 -4.63 16.10 5.13
N PRO A 629 -4.67 16.83 6.25
CA PRO A 629 -3.46 17.22 6.97
C PRO A 629 -2.63 16.03 7.47
N HIS A 630 -3.30 14.93 7.83
CA HIS A 630 -2.63 13.71 8.30
C HIS A 630 -1.94 12.97 7.15
N PHE A 631 -2.62 12.82 6.01
CA PHE A 631 -2.05 12.17 4.83
C PHE A 631 -0.93 12.99 4.18
N GLN A 632 -0.99 14.32 4.27
CA GLN A 632 0.01 15.23 3.73
C GLN A 632 1.19 15.47 4.69
N GLY A 633 1.19 14.84 5.88
CA GLY A 633 2.25 14.98 6.87
C GLY A 633 2.31 16.38 7.52
N ALA A 634 1.25 17.17 7.42
CA ALA A 634 1.15 18.49 8.04
C ALA A 634 0.92 18.41 9.56
N THR A 635 0.45 17.26 10.05
CA THR A 635 0.37 16.94 11.48
C THR A 635 0.82 15.51 11.74
N SER A 636 1.39 15.28 12.93
CA SER A 636 1.70 13.94 13.45
C SER A 636 0.76 13.51 14.58
N GLU A 637 -0.24 14.33 14.90
CA GLU A 637 -1.25 14.00 15.91
C GLU A 637 -2.19 12.91 15.37
N ALA A 638 -2.66 12.05 16.28
CA ALA A 638 -3.66 11.06 15.92
C ALA A 638 -4.98 11.77 15.57
N PRO A 639 -5.71 11.35 14.51
CA PRO A 639 -6.97 11.99 14.13
C PRO A 639 -8.04 11.88 15.22
N HIS A 640 -7.99 10.80 16.02
CA HIS A 640 -8.97 10.47 17.05
C HIS A 640 -8.27 10.04 18.34
N GLU A 641 -8.76 10.52 19.48
CA GLU A 641 -8.39 9.98 20.80
C GLU A 641 -8.95 8.56 20.98
N ALA A 642 -10.20 8.35 20.54
CA ALA A 642 -10.86 7.06 20.56
C ALA A 642 -11.96 6.95 19.49
N LEU A 643 -12.25 5.70 19.10
CA LEU A 643 -13.35 5.30 18.24
C LEU A 643 -14.30 4.38 19.00
N TYR A 644 -15.60 4.42 18.69
CA TYR A 644 -16.65 3.80 19.50
C TYR A 644 -17.60 2.95 18.65
N TRP A 645 -18.07 1.85 19.22
CA TRP A 645 -19.10 1.01 18.61
C TRP A 645 -20.15 0.61 19.65
N ARG A 646 -21.42 0.76 19.25
CA ARG A 646 -22.57 0.21 19.95
C ARG A 646 -23.52 -0.39 18.92
N PHE A 647 -23.78 -1.68 19.05
CA PHE A 647 -24.68 -2.40 18.17
C PHE A 647 -25.51 -3.41 18.96
N GLY A 648 -26.73 -3.02 19.30
CA GLY A 648 -27.57 -3.75 20.24
C GLY A 648 -26.88 -3.85 21.61
N THR A 649 -26.65 -5.07 22.05
CA THR A 649 -25.97 -5.38 23.31
C THR A 649 -24.43 -5.31 23.21
N GLN A 650 -23.87 -5.31 21.99
CA GLN A 650 -22.42 -5.31 21.78
C GLN A 650 -21.84 -3.91 21.91
N ARG A 651 -20.64 -3.82 22.49
CA ARG A 651 -19.93 -2.55 22.71
C ARG A 651 -18.44 -2.72 22.42
N ALA A 652 -17.81 -1.69 21.86
CA ALA A 652 -16.36 -1.62 21.78
C ALA A 652 -15.87 -0.17 21.82
N VAL A 653 -14.65 0.03 22.30
CA VAL A 653 -13.91 1.29 22.17
C VAL A 653 -12.47 0.96 21.78
N ARG A 654 -11.91 1.73 20.83
CA ARG A 654 -10.50 1.67 20.46
C ARG A 654 -9.86 3.01 20.78
N SER A 655 -8.80 3.03 21.60
CA SER A 655 -7.99 4.21 21.87
C SER A 655 -6.51 3.88 21.63
N GLY A 656 -5.94 4.48 20.57
CA GLY A 656 -4.61 4.15 20.07
C GLY A 656 -4.44 2.65 19.79
N ALA A 657 -3.58 2.00 20.57
CA ALA A 657 -3.31 0.57 20.47
C ALA A 657 -4.31 -0.31 21.23
N TRP A 658 -5.07 0.26 22.16
CA TRP A 658 -5.93 -0.50 23.07
C TRP A 658 -7.34 -0.62 22.53
N LYS A 659 -7.91 -1.81 22.68
CA LYS A 659 -9.32 -2.07 22.38
C LYS A 659 -9.98 -2.79 23.54
N LEU A 660 -11.03 -2.17 24.10
CA LEU A 660 -11.92 -2.79 25.07
C LEU A 660 -13.20 -3.21 24.33
N VAL A 661 -13.59 -4.46 24.45
CA VAL A 661 -14.72 -5.02 23.69
C VAL A 661 -15.57 -5.96 24.52
N GLN A 662 -16.88 -5.78 24.40
CA GLN A 662 -17.91 -6.69 24.85
C GLN A 662 -18.61 -7.24 23.59
N GLY A 663 -17.96 -8.22 22.96
CA GLY A 663 -18.36 -8.77 21.67
C GLY A 663 -19.32 -9.94 21.77
N ARG A 664 -19.92 -10.32 20.64
CA ARG A 664 -20.74 -11.53 20.51
C ARG A 664 -19.90 -12.81 20.71
N GLU A 665 -20.39 -13.76 21.51
CA GLU A 665 -19.67 -15.02 21.79
C GLU A 665 -20.17 -16.25 21.03
N ALA A 666 -21.45 -16.31 20.64
CA ALA A 666 -22.04 -17.48 20.01
C ALA A 666 -22.52 -17.21 18.57
N ARG A 667 -22.29 -18.18 17.67
CA ARG A 667 -23.02 -18.29 16.40
C ARG A 667 -24.42 -18.85 16.71
N GLY A 668 -25.48 -18.11 16.38
CA GLY A 668 -26.87 -18.45 16.71
C GLY A 668 -27.64 -17.25 17.29
N GLY A 669 -28.93 -17.14 16.98
CA GLY A 669 -29.75 -15.96 17.32
C GLY A 669 -29.59 -14.79 16.35
N SER A 670 -30.52 -13.81 16.40
CA SER A 670 -30.47 -12.62 15.56
C SER A 670 -29.20 -11.81 15.84
N ILE A 671 -28.58 -11.29 14.78
CA ILE A 671 -27.36 -10.44 14.87
C ILE A 671 -27.61 -9.22 15.77
N GLN A 672 -28.85 -8.74 15.83
CA GLN A 672 -29.26 -7.54 16.57
C GLN A 672 -29.42 -7.75 18.08
N VAL A 673 -29.67 -8.98 18.55
CA VAL A 673 -30.00 -9.29 19.96
C VAL A 673 -29.08 -10.39 20.52
N ALA A 674 -27.86 -10.49 20.00
CA ALA A 674 -26.93 -11.54 20.36
C ALA A 674 -26.49 -11.45 21.83
N LYS A 675 -26.28 -12.61 22.48
CA LYS A 675 -25.69 -12.66 23.82
C LYS A 675 -24.23 -12.20 23.77
N GLN A 676 -23.90 -11.21 24.58
CA GLN A 676 -22.57 -10.65 24.71
C GLN A 676 -21.72 -11.42 25.73
N GLY A 677 -20.41 -11.42 25.51
CA GLY A 677 -19.43 -11.98 26.44
C GLY A 677 -19.08 -11.06 27.61
N PRO A 678 -18.10 -11.44 28.44
CA PRO A 678 -17.47 -10.52 29.38
C PRO A 678 -16.71 -9.42 28.60
N TRP A 679 -16.38 -8.35 29.31
CA TRP A 679 -15.43 -7.35 28.81
C TRP A 679 -14.06 -8.00 28.61
N ARG A 680 -13.40 -7.66 27.49
CA ARG A 680 -12.05 -8.09 27.15
C ARG A 680 -11.22 -6.90 26.69
N LEU A 681 -9.94 -6.88 27.03
CA LEU A 681 -9.00 -5.81 26.68
C LEU A 681 -7.86 -6.38 25.84
N PHE A 682 -7.58 -5.74 24.71
CA PHE A 682 -6.51 -6.17 23.79
C PHE A 682 -5.58 -5.00 23.45
N ASN A 683 -4.31 -5.32 23.22
CA ASN A 683 -3.36 -4.41 22.57
C ASN A 683 -3.21 -4.80 21.09
N LEU A 684 -3.93 -4.11 20.21
CA LEU A 684 -4.01 -4.44 18.78
C LEU A 684 -2.69 -4.25 18.02
N ARG A 685 -1.71 -3.53 18.58
CA ARG A 685 -0.37 -3.42 17.96
C ARG A 685 0.44 -4.72 18.12
N GLN A 686 0.11 -5.53 19.12
CA GLN A 686 0.76 -6.82 19.42
C GLN A 686 -0.14 -8.01 19.10
N ASP A 687 -1.46 -7.81 19.19
CA ASP A 687 -2.47 -8.85 19.04
C ASP A 687 -3.66 -8.34 18.20
N ILE A 688 -3.43 -8.24 16.89
CA ILE A 688 -4.47 -7.84 15.92
C ILE A 688 -5.60 -8.88 15.82
N ALA A 689 -5.35 -10.12 16.24
CA ALA A 689 -6.30 -11.22 16.20
C ALA A 689 -7.21 -11.27 17.44
N GLU A 690 -7.03 -10.38 18.42
CA GLU A 690 -7.82 -10.35 19.66
C GLU A 690 -7.84 -11.74 20.36
N ALA A 691 -6.66 -12.36 20.44
CA ALA A 691 -6.45 -13.72 20.94
C ALA A 691 -6.10 -13.76 22.43
N ASN A 692 -5.42 -12.74 22.95
CA ASN A 692 -4.87 -12.66 24.31
C ASN A 692 -5.54 -11.53 25.09
N ASP A 693 -6.53 -11.89 25.90
CA ASP A 693 -7.22 -10.94 26.78
C ASP A 693 -6.32 -10.46 27.93
N LEU A 694 -6.33 -9.15 28.18
CA LEU A 694 -5.51 -8.43 29.17
C LEU A 694 -6.36 -7.74 30.25
N ALA A 695 -7.67 -8.02 30.31
CA ALA A 695 -8.62 -7.37 31.23
C ALA A 695 -8.49 -7.81 32.70
#